data_AF-A0A8H6LHK5-F1
#
_entry.id   AF-A0A8H6LHK5-F1
#
_cell.length_a   1.000
_cell.length_b   1.000
_cell.length_c   1.000
_cell.angle_alpha   90.00
_cell.angle_beta   90.00
_cell.angle_gamma   90.00
#
_symmetry.space_group_name_H-M   'P 1'
#
loop_
_entity.id
_entity.type
_entity.pdbx_description
1 polymer ?
#
loop_
_entity_poly.entity_id
_entity_poly.type
_entity_poly.pdbx_seq_one_letter_code
_entity_poly.pdbx_strand_id
1 'polypeptide(L)'
;MRFEIAAVIMALAMNVSADRMEIFTKCTLGCDSSDAFFYTDYGAYKVNANEGCRSTSVPGMVEFCVDWGKRRSHFRFSGQNKRCLIQDSESAYGCAYNSCWKTTWKEISCHWREAPNPDIEKEPVSSAAAAKATAKLPFNLKVSKWQEFLTYSSFVPQSFKQVNPSYVGITRQIGGLFRPNNAAPSGPIYGSTQDLDHDYFALNHHGYLYSCEAGTYKFDIPYSNDALYLWLGTNAYAGWSSGNAAAKALYNQPDHIAGSAHFEIDLPAGVYIPIRFVYGQAQYGGGFYFTVTAPNGQVLLIIIVGAGPSGLLLALLLAQKHIPSVVLESWPHLDTRLRATQYGVPATRVFSRAGILEDIRKASIAKFPSICWRRVSDHEKLISLDLSLVEDDPDRMTILPLGEIIQILYRHCLERGKGMIDVKFNHEVTNVGQDDKSAYVDVNIKGDEKAKEARLTADYIVGCDGASSAVRRSLFGRDWPGQTLPYRFVVQNVYYDGFQKHNWDGGNYMVDNDHWGLIARRGKGGLWRVTYGDPVTGLTDEEYLARRPAHMKAMLPGHPDPGQYRIEQTNLYNIHNRCVESFKVGRAILAGDAAHVCNPMGGYGCMTAVLDVGGLADCFIGYYHGLADEDILDKYAEVRRDIFVKYVDPRSIKNLNRVATSDPHTVLETDRFFGILKDLQQDKNDMRAFLLKVSSIEYDFTKHYNSNQNGVIL
;
A
#
# COMPACT_ATOMS: atom_id res chain seq x y z
N MET A 1 -4.97 -28.22 -25.99
CA MET A 1 -5.10 -29.08 -24.79
C MET A 1 -6.29 -28.62 -23.99
N ARG A 2 -7.28 -29.50 -23.83
CA ARG A 2 -8.48 -29.29 -23.01
C ARG A 2 -8.06 -29.32 -21.54
N PHE A 3 -8.06 -28.17 -20.89
CA PHE A 3 -8.00 -28.08 -19.42
C PHE A 3 -9.38 -27.74 -18.87
N GLU A 4 -9.64 -28.27 -17.68
CA GLU A 4 -10.93 -28.78 -17.24
C GLU A 4 -11.97 -27.69 -16.92
N ILE A 5 -13.01 -27.65 -17.74
CA ILE A 5 -14.28 -26.96 -17.45
C ILE A 5 -14.94 -27.53 -16.18
N ALA A 6 -14.58 -28.76 -15.75
CA ALA A 6 -15.13 -29.40 -14.56
C ALA A 6 -14.69 -28.77 -13.22
N ALA A 7 -13.46 -28.25 -13.12
CA ALA A 7 -12.94 -27.66 -11.88
C ALA A 7 -13.57 -26.28 -11.58
N VAL A 8 -13.81 -25.48 -12.64
CA VAL A 8 -14.52 -24.19 -12.53
C VAL A 8 -15.99 -24.39 -12.15
N ILE A 9 -16.63 -25.45 -12.65
CA ILE A 9 -18.01 -25.79 -12.29
C ILE A 9 -18.12 -26.30 -10.83
N MET A 10 -17.12 -27.05 -10.32
CA MET A 10 -17.12 -27.50 -8.91
C MET A 10 -16.91 -26.35 -7.91
N ALA A 11 -16.05 -25.37 -8.21
CA ALA A 11 -15.82 -24.23 -7.33
C ALA A 11 -17.04 -23.28 -7.28
N LEU A 12 -17.79 -23.16 -8.39
CA LEU A 12 -19.04 -22.39 -8.46
C LEU A 12 -20.23 -23.12 -7.78
N ALA A 13 -20.17 -24.44 -7.64
CA ALA A 13 -21.24 -25.23 -7.00
C ALA A 13 -21.26 -25.13 -5.47
N MET A 14 -20.23 -24.58 -4.82
CA MET A 14 -20.10 -24.57 -3.37
C MET A 14 -20.93 -23.48 -2.65
N ASN A 15 -21.55 -22.55 -3.37
CA ASN A 15 -22.39 -21.47 -2.82
C ASN A 15 -23.71 -21.27 -3.59
N VAL A 16 -24.34 -22.35 -4.06
CA VAL A 16 -25.62 -22.24 -4.77
C VAL A 16 -26.78 -22.13 -3.77
N SER A 17 -27.37 -20.94 -3.58
CA SER A 17 -28.69 -20.80 -2.93
C SER A 17 -29.82 -21.09 -3.91
N ALA A 18 -30.91 -21.70 -3.43
CA ALA A 18 -32.14 -21.78 -4.19
C ALA A 18 -32.95 -20.51 -3.91
N ASP A 19 -32.86 -19.52 -4.78
CA ASP A 19 -33.58 -18.26 -4.53
C ASP A 19 -35.07 -18.43 -4.78
N ARG A 20 -35.45 -19.33 -5.70
CA ARG A 20 -36.84 -19.68 -6.03
C ARG A 20 -36.91 -21.03 -6.75
N MET A 21 -38.00 -21.78 -6.56
CA MET A 21 -38.37 -22.90 -7.44
C MET A 21 -39.80 -22.72 -7.95
N GLU A 22 -39.99 -22.97 -9.24
CA GLU A 22 -41.30 -22.90 -9.91
C GLU A 22 -41.62 -24.24 -10.57
N ILE A 23 -42.81 -24.76 -10.34
CA ILE A 23 -43.27 -26.00 -10.97
C ILE A 23 -44.56 -25.74 -11.74
N PHE A 24 -44.57 -26.11 -13.02
CA PHE A 24 -45.75 -26.03 -13.89
C PHE A 24 -46.35 -27.43 -14.03
N THR A 25 -47.56 -27.60 -13.50
CA THR A 25 -48.27 -28.88 -13.53
C THR A 25 -49.39 -28.86 -14.57
N LYS A 26 -49.44 -29.89 -15.41
CA LYS A 26 -50.42 -30.04 -16.52
C LYS A 26 -51.17 -31.36 -16.33
N CYS A 27 -52.50 -31.34 -16.27
CA CYS A 27 -53.31 -32.54 -16.04
C CYS A 27 -54.36 -32.79 -17.13
N THR A 28 -54.43 -34.03 -17.61
CA THR A 28 -55.52 -34.55 -18.48
C THR A 28 -56.19 -35.77 -17.84
N LEU A 29 -55.56 -36.95 -17.93
CA LEU A 29 -55.95 -38.20 -17.25
C LEU A 29 -55.01 -38.56 -16.08
N GLY A 30 -53.91 -37.81 -15.96
CA GLY A 30 -52.94 -37.79 -14.88
C GLY A 30 -52.20 -36.45 -14.93
N CYS A 31 -51.49 -36.10 -13.86
CA CYS A 31 -50.77 -34.82 -13.75
C CYS A 31 -49.27 -35.01 -14.02
N ASP A 32 -48.70 -34.14 -14.86
CA ASP A 32 -47.26 -34.06 -15.11
C ASP A 32 -46.70 -32.74 -14.59
N SER A 33 -45.69 -32.84 -13.72
CA SER A 33 -44.94 -31.76 -13.09
C SER A 33 -43.46 -31.78 -13.49
N SER A 34 -43.12 -32.44 -14.60
CA SER A 34 -41.75 -32.49 -15.14
C SER A 34 -41.22 -31.14 -15.65
N ASP A 35 -42.10 -30.16 -15.84
CA ASP A 35 -41.77 -28.81 -16.28
C ASP A 35 -41.53 -27.89 -15.07
N ALA A 36 -40.39 -28.08 -14.41
CA ALA A 36 -40.00 -27.31 -13.23
C ALA A 36 -38.64 -26.63 -13.40
N PHE A 37 -38.50 -25.45 -12.79
CA PHE A 37 -37.31 -24.62 -12.84
C PHE A 37 -36.80 -24.30 -11.44
N PHE A 38 -35.53 -24.60 -11.23
CA PHE A 38 -34.78 -24.32 -10.02
C PHE A 38 -33.85 -23.14 -10.29
N TYR A 39 -34.07 -22.02 -9.60
CA TYR A 39 -33.34 -20.77 -9.83
C TYR A 39 -32.23 -20.59 -8.80
N THR A 40 -31.09 -20.14 -9.29
CA THR A 40 -29.87 -19.87 -8.51
C THR A 40 -29.25 -18.56 -8.97
N ASP A 41 -28.30 -18.02 -8.21
CA ASP A 41 -27.46 -16.87 -8.60
C ASP A 41 -26.76 -17.04 -9.97
N TYR A 42 -26.59 -18.28 -10.45
CA TYR A 42 -25.92 -18.62 -11.70
C TYR A 42 -26.86 -18.93 -12.87
N GLY A 43 -28.18 -18.87 -12.66
CA GLY A 43 -29.19 -19.10 -13.69
C GLY A 43 -30.32 -20.05 -13.29
N ALA A 44 -31.21 -20.32 -14.25
CA ALA A 44 -32.37 -21.20 -14.09
C ALA A 44 -32.11 -22.57 -14.71
N TYR A 45 -32.30 -23.63 -13.91
CA TYR A 45 -32.04 -25.01 -14.31
C TYR A 45 -33.32 -25.83 -14.32
N LYS A 46 -33.47 -26.69 -15.34
CA LYS A 46 -34.65 -27.56 -15.42
C LYS A 46 -34.51 -28.74 -14.48
N VAL A 47 -35.51 -28.94 -13.63
CA VAL A 47 -35.61 -30.07 -12.71
C VAL A 47 -36.89 -30.84 -12.98
N ASN A 48 -36.92 -32.13 -12.62
CA ASN A 48 -38.13 -32.94 -12.72
C ASN A 48 -38.78 -33.00 -11.34
N ALA A 49 -39.98 -32.43 -11.22
CA ALA A 49 -40.68 -32.32 -9.95
C ALA A 49 -41.88 -33.29 -9.83
N ASN A 50 -41.90 -34.37 -10.58
CA ASN A 50 -42.82 -35.48 -10.32
C ASN A 50 -42.50 -36.12 -8.95
N GLU A 51 -43.52 -36.65 -8.27
CA GLU A 51 -43.39 -37.15 -6.90
C GLU A 51 -42.26 -38.18 -6.73
N GLY A 52 -41.50 -38.02 -5.64
CA GLY A 52 -40.33 -38.84 -5.30
C GLY A 52 -38.98 -38.13 -5.52
N CYS A 53 -37.89 -38.87 -5.29
CA CYS A 53 -36.52 -38.40 -5.48
C CYS A 53 -36.02 -38.73 -6.89
N ARG A 54 -35.45 -37.74 -7.59
CA ARG A 54 -35.02 -37.88 -8.98
C ARG A 54 -33.64 -37.24 -9.20
N SER A 55 -32.93 -37.72 -10.23
CA SER A 55 -31.69 -37.11 -10.70
C SER A 55 -31.96 -35.73 -11.31
N THR A 56 -31.00 -34.82 -11.18
CA THR A 56 -31.13 -33.42 -11.59
C THR A 56 -30.08 -33.02 -12.61
N SER A 57 -30.38 -32.01 -13.43
CA SER A 57 -29.44 -31.38 -14.36
C SER A 57 -28.65 -30.23 -13.73
N VAL A 58 -28.93 -29.88 -12.46
CA VAL A 58 -28.26 -28.79 -11.74
C VAL A 58 -26.83 -29.22 -11.38
N PRO A 59 -25.78 -28.48 -11.82
CA PRO A 59 -24.40 -28.82 -11.52
C PRO A 59 -24.12 -28.91 -10.02
N GLY A 60 -23.56 -30.04 -9.57
CA GLY A 60 -23.16 -30.27 -8.18
C GLY A 60 -24.30 -30.68 -7.22
N MET A 61 -25.56 -30.65 -7.66
CA MET A 61 -26.69 -31.11 -6.86
C MET A 61 -26.80 -32.63 -6.92
N VAL A 62 -26.64 -33.29 -5.77
CA VAL A 62 -26.59 -34.76 -5.65
C VAL A 62 -27.93 -35.38 -5.25
N GLU A 63 -28.88 -34.57 -4.78
CA GLU A 63 -30.19 -35.04 -4.33
C GLU A 63 -31.26 -33.98 -4.58
N PHE A 64 -32.42 -34.37 -5.12
CA PHE A 64 -33.62 -33.53 -5.26
C PHE A 64 -34.89 -34.39 -5.15
N CYS A 65 -35.80 -34.01 -4.26
CA CYS A 65 -37.03 -34.76 -4.00
C CYS A 65 -38.22 -33.84 -3.82
N VAL A 66 -39.39 -34.26 -4.29
CA VAL A 66 -40.68 -33.56 -4.09
C VAL A 66 -41.72 -34.53 -3.52
N ASP A 67 -42.42 -34.11 -2.48
CA ASP A 67 -43.52 -34.82 -1.82
C ASP A 67 -44.76 -33.92 -1.94
N TRP A 68 -45.57 -34.21 -2.94
CA TRP A 68 -46.76 -33.42 -3.25
C TRP A 68 -47.84 -33.61 -2.19
N GLY A 69 -47.94 -34.81 -1.61
CA GLY A 69 -48.85 -35.09 -0.50
C GLY A 69 -48.63 -34.18 0.71
N LYS A 70 -47.38 -33.81 1.00
CA LYS A 70 -47.01 -32.90 2.11
C LYS A 70 -46.60 -31.51 1.67
N ARG A 71 -46.67 -31.20 0.37
CA ARG A 71 -46.29 -29.90 -0.23
C ARG A 71 -44.91 -29.42 0.21
N ARG A 72 -43.95 -30.34 0.26
CA ARG A 72 -42.56 -30.07 0.67
C ARG A 72 -41.58 -30.71 -0.33
N SER A 73 -40.40 -30.13 -0.43
CA SER A 73 -39.30 -30.63 -1.26
C SER A 73 -37.98 -30.50 -0.51
N HIS A 74 -36.95 -31.25 -0.90
CA HIS A 74 -35.59 -31.01 -0.42
C HIS A 74 -34.56 -31.22 -1.53
N PHE A 75 -33.39 -30.63 -1.33
CA PHE A 75 -32.24 -30.79 -2.20
C PHE A 75 -30.93 -30.79 -1.42
N ARG A 76 -29.86 -31.30 -2.04
CA ARG A 76 -28.52 -31.33 -1.44
C ARG A 76 -27.44 -31.22 -2.51
N PHE A 77 -26.45 -30.36 -2.28
CA PHE A 77 -25.22 -30.30 -3.07
C PHE A 77 -24.14 -31.20 -2.45
N SER A 78 -23.21 -31.67 -3.28
CA SER A 78 -22.08 -32.47 -2.80
C SER A 78 -21.33 -31.72 -1.69
N GLY A 79 -21.10 -32.38 -0.55
CA GLY A 79 -20.42 -31.78 0.62
C GLY A 79 -21.26 -30.83 1.48
N GLN A 80 -22.56 -30.66 1.20
CA GLN A 80 -23.48 -29.81 1.98
C GLN A 80 -24.58 -30.62 2.68
N ASN A 81 -25.22 -30.01 3.69
CA ASN A 81 -26.41 -30.55 4.35
C ASN A 81 -27.66 -30.41 3.47
N LYS A 82 -28.69 -31.25 3.71
CA LYS A 82 -29.99 -31.15 3.01
C LYS A 82 -30.67 -29.82 3.33
N ARG A 83 -31.25 -29.21 2.31
CA ARG A 83 -32.02 -27.96 2.38
C ARG A 83 -33.44 -28.25 1.94
N CYS A 84 -34.43 -27.63 2.58
CA CYS A 84 -35.83 -27.95 2.39
C CYS A 84 -36.61 -26.76 1.83
N LEU A 85 -37.58 -27.04 0.97
CA LEU A 85 -38.51 -26.10 0.37
C LEU A 85 -39.94 -26.47 0.80
N ILE A 86 -40.80 -25.47 0.93
CA ILE A 86 -42.25 -25.65 1.10
C ILE A 86 -42.99 -24.88 -0.01
N GLN A 87 -44.13 -25.42 -0.46
CA GLN A 87 -44.97 -24.72 -1.43
C GLN A 87 -45.46 -23.41 -0.80
N ASP A 88 -45.18 -22.31 -1.49
CA ASP A 88 -45.47 -20.95 -1.06
C ASP A 88 -46.78 -20.42 -1.68
N SER A 89 -46.99 -20.65 -2.98
CA SER A 89 -48.21 -20.22 -3.67
C SER A 89 -48.62 -21.16 -4.80
N GLU A 90 -49.86 -21.03 -5.26
CA GLU A 90 -50.44 -21.74 -6.39
C GLU A 90 -51.33 -20.81 -7.22
N SER A 91 -51.20 -20.83 -8.54
CA SER A 91 -52.05 -20.04 -9.44
C SER A 91 -52.34 -20.79 -10.75
N ALA A 92 -53.58 -20.69 -11.23
CA ALA A 92 -53.97 -21.25 -12.52
C ALA A 92 -53.38 -20.43 -13.67
N TYR A 93 -53.02 -21.08 -14.78
CA TYR A 93 -52.61 -20.40 -16.01
C TYR A 93 -53.23 -21.06 -17.25
N GLY A 94 -53.37 -20.30 -18.33
CA GLY A 94 -53.98 -20.78 -19.57
C GLY A 94 -53.11 -21.81 -20.28
N CYS A 95 -53.66 -22.98 -20.57
CA CYS A 95 -52.99 -24.06 -21.31
C CYS A 95 -54.01 -24.92 -22.08
N ALA A 96 -53.54 -25.80 -22.96
CA ALA A 96 -54.37 -26.70 -23.75
C ALA A 96 -54.82 -28.00 -23.02
N TYR A 97 -54.59 -28.11 -21.70
CA TYR A 97 -54.90 -29.28 -20.88
C TYR A 97 -56.15 -29.00 -20.01
N ASN A 98 -56.79 -30.05 -19.47
CA ASN A 98 -58.00 -29.93 -18.66
C ASN A 98 -57.81 -29.05 -17.42
N SER A 99 -56.61 -29.06 -16.83
CA SER A 99 -56.25 -28.17 -15.71
C SER A 99 -54.74 -27.92 -15.72
N CYS A 100 -54.34 -26.66 -15.52
CA CYS A 100 -52.95 -26.25 -15.39
C CYS A 100 -52.77 -25.22 -14.28
N TRP A 101 -51.71 -25.41 -13.48
CA TRP A 101 -51.35 -24.47 -12.43
C TRP A 101 -49.84 -24.40 -12.24
N LYS A 102 -49.40 -23.25 -11.75
CA LYS A 102 -48.03 -22.96 -11.37
C LYS A 102 -47.95 -22.92 -9.86
N THR A 103 -46.94 -23.58 -9.30
CA THR A 103 -46.61 -23.47 -7.87
C THR A 103 -45.25 -22.81 -7.69
N THR A 104 -45.14 -21.96 -6.68
CA THR A 104 -43.85 -21.40 -6.23
C THR A 104 -43.47 -22.03 -4.90
N TRP A 105 -42.17 -22.17 -4.66
CA TRP A 105 -41.63 -22.83 -3.48
C TRP A 105 -40.52 -21.98 -2.88
N LYS A 106 -40.52 -21.87 -1.56
CA LYS A 106 -39.52 -21.09 -0.81
C LYS A 106 -38.78 -21.97 0.18
N GLU A 107 -37.55 -21.58 0.48
CA GLU A 107 -36.71 -22.31 1.40
C GLU A 107 -37.13 -22.11 2.86
N ILE A 108 -37.07 -23.20 3.60
CA ILE A 108 -37.36 -23.25 5.04
C ILE A 108 -36.27 -24.05 5.75
N SER A 109 -36.23 -23.93 7.08
CA SER A 109 -35.40 -24.80 7.91
C SER A 109 -35.75 -26.27 7.67
N CYS A 110 -34.73 -27.09 7.41
CA CYS A 110 -34.94 -28.45 6.93
C CYS A 110 -35.21 -29.42 8.08
N HIS A 111 -36.43 -29.97 8.10
CA HIS A 111 -36.89 -30.95 9.08
C HIS A 111 -37.29 -32.29 8.46
N TRP A 112 -36.77 -32.59 7.26
CA TRP A 112 -37.05 -33.85 6.59
C TRP A 112 -36.32 -34.99 7.28
N ARG A 113 -37.04 -35.74 8.13
CA ARG A 113 -36.51 -37.00 8.67
C ARG A 113 -36.33 -37.98 7.52
N GLU A 114 -35.14 -38.54 7.40
CA GLU A 114 -34.87 -39.61 6.45
C GLU A 114 -35.83 -40.78 6.72
N ALA A 115 -36.40 -41.36 5.66
CA ALA A 115 -36.95 -42.70 5.81
C ALA A 115 -35.80 -43.62 6.25
N PRO A 116 -35.96 -44.43 7.30
CA PRO A 116 -34.87 -45.24 7.83
C PRO A 116 -34.36 -46.20 6.75
N ASN A 117 -33.04 -46.13 6.51
CA ASN A 117 -32.29 -47.17 5.83
C ASN A 117 -32.30 -48.42 6.75
N PRO A 118 -32.79 -49.59 6.31
CA PRO A 118 -33.09 -50.72 7.20
C PRO A 118 -31.90 -51.42 7.89
N ASP A 119 -30.65 -50.96 7.71
CA ASP A 119 -29.47 -51.81 7.97
C ASP A 119 -28.49 -51.34 9.06
N ILE A 120 -28.88 -50.57 10.08
CA ILE A 120 -27.97 -50.35 11.24
C ILE A 120 -28.74 -50.35 12.57
N GLU A 121 -28.77 -51.52 13.20
CA GLU A 121 -29.07 -51.72 14.63
C GLU A 121 -27.89 -51.21 15.50
N LYS A 122 -28.19 -50.43 16.56
CA LYS A 122 -28.07 -50.81 17.98
C LYS A 122 -28.13 -49.57 18.90
N GLU A 123 -29.14 -49.60 19.75
CA GLU A 123 -29.45 -48.80 20.96
C GLU A 123 -28.35 -48.83 22.08
N PRO A 124 -28.51 -48.19 23.28
CA PRO A 124 -29.61 -47.33 23.77
C PRO A 124 -29.24 -46.02 24.53
N VAL A 125 -30.16 -45.05 24.44
CA VAL A 125 -30.88 -44.30 25.52
C VAL A 125 -30.10 -43.65 26.68
N SER A 126 -30.21 -42.31 26.80
CA SER A 126 -30.90 -41.72 27.97
C SER A 126 -31.46 -40.32 27.67
N SER A 127 -32.78 -40.23 27.84
CA SER A 127 -33.63 -39.06 27.83
C SER A 127 -33.35 -38.12 29.01
N ALA A 128 -33.28 -36.81 28.75
CA ALA A 128 -33.91 -35.71 29.51
C ALA A 128 -33.09 -34.40 29.45
N ALA A 129 -33.24 -33.62 28.38
CA ALA A 129 -32.99 -32.16 28.39
C ALA A 129 -33.38 -31.51 27.04
N ALA A 130 -34.64 -31.55 26.63
CA ALA A 130 -35.10 -30.81 25.44
C ALA A 130 -36.34 -29.94 25.74
N ALA A 131 -36.42 -29.42 26.97
CA ALA A 131 -37.38 -28.41 27.37
C ALA A 131 -36.65 -27.31 28.15
N LYS A 132 -35.76 -26.56 27.47
CA LYS A 132 -35.22 -25.22 27.81
C LYS A 132 -33.95 -24.96 27.00
N ALA A 133 -34.06 -24.32 25.82
CA ALA A 133 -32.93 -23.61 25.20
C ALA A 133 -33.42 -22.66 24.10
N THR A 134 -33.95 -21.51 24.50
CA THR A 134 -33.66 -20.25 23.80
C THR A 134 -32.15 -20.00 23.95
N ALA A 135 -31.34 -20.50 23.00
CA ALA A 135 -29.89 -20.36 23.09
C ALA A 135 -29.45 -18.96 22.64
N LYS A 136 -29.12 -18.13 23.64
CA LYS A 136 -28.13 -17.05 23.52
C LYS A 136 -26.86 -17.59 22.83
N LEU A 137 -26.22 -16.78 22.00
CA LEU A 137 -24.88 -17.06 21.46
C LEU A 137 -23.92 -17.44 22.62
N PRO A 138 -23.12 -18.52 22.53
CA PRO A 138 -22.38 -19.09 23.65
C PRO A 138 -20.97 -18.48 23.79
N PHE A 139 -20.81 -17.17 23.60
CA PHE A 139 -19.51 -16.50 23.73
C PHE A 139 -19.59 -15.32 24.69
N ASN A 140 -18.53 -15.12 25.47
CA ASN A 140 -18.46 -14.08 26.49
C ASN A 140 -18.19 -12.72 25.83
N LEU A 141 -19.23 -11.92 25.65
CA LEU A 141 -19.08 -10.47 25.41
C LEU A 141 -18.50 -9.84 26.69
N LYS A 142 -17.20 -9.54 26.69
CA LYS A 142 -16.60 -8.66 27.71
C LYS A 142 -16.81 -7.22 27.28
N VAL A 143 -17.92 -6.64 27.72
CA VAL A 143 -18.17 -5.20 27.57
C VAL A 143 -17.50 -4.49 28.75
N SER A 144 -16.36 -3.82 28.52
CA SER A 144 -15.78 -2.89 29.49
C SER A 144 -16.64 -1.62 29.60
N LYS A 145 -16.90 -1.18 30.83
CA LYS A 145 -17.89 -0.12 31.16
C LYS A 145 -17.60 1.24 30.51
N TRP A 146 -18.71 1.88 30.15
CA TRP A 146 -18.91 3.07 29.32
C TRP A 146 -18.66 4.40 30.01
N GLN A 147 -18.38 5.43 29.22
CA GLN A 147 -18.85 6.79 29.45
C GLN A 147 -20.10 6.99 28.57
N GLU A 148 -21.30 6.78 29.12
CA GLU A 148 -22.55 7.06 28.41
C GLU A 148 -22.80 8.57 28.42
N PHE A 149 -22.70 9.22 27.26
CA PHE A 149 -23.19 10.59 27.06
C PHE A 149 -24.50 10.52 26.25
N LEU A 150 -25.58 11.10 26.80
CA LEU A 150 -26.97 10.76 26.46
C LEU A 150 -27.71 11.78 25.57
N THR A 151 -27.05 12.69 24.88
CA THR A 151 -27.66 14.03 24.71
C THR A 151 -27.80 14.61 23.30
N TYR A 152 -27.29 14.00 22.21
CA TYR A 152 -27.46 14.63 20.88
C TYR A 152 -28.37 13.90 19.89
N SER A 153 -28.20 12.59 19.69
CA SER A 153 -28.94 11.93 18.60
C SER A 153 -30.28 11.37 19.10
N SER A 154 -31.40 11.95 18.66
CA SER A 154 -32.71 11.29 18.64
C SER A 154 -32.79 10.18 17.58
N PHE A 155 -31.65 9.81 16.98
CA PHE A 155 -31.55 8.79 15.95
C PHE A 155 -31.85 7.40 16.52
N VAL A 156 -32.97 6.84 16.07
CA VAL A 156 -33.45 5.50 16.47
C VAL A 156 -33.17 4.54 15.32
N PRO A 157 -32.07 3.77 15.32
CA PRO A 157 -31.68 2.97 14.17
C PRO A 157 -32.77 1.97 13.76
N GLN A 158 -33.47 1.35 14.72
CA GLN A 158 -34.51 0.35 14.41
C GLN A 158 -35.72 0.89 13.62
N SER A 159 -35.94 2.22 13.55
CA SER A 159 -37.00 2.77 12.71
C SER A 159 -36.76 2.51 11.22
N PHE A 160 -35.49 2.36 10.81
CA PHE A 160 -35.09 2.11 9.43
C PHE A 160 -35.29 0.66 8.97
N LYS A 161 -35.83 -0.23 9.82
CA LYS A 161 -36.18 -1.61 9.42
C LYS A 161 -37.28 -1.69 8.36
N GLN A 162 -38.18 -0.72 8.38
CA GLN A 162 -39.37 -0.69 7.53
C GLN A 162 -39.30 0.41 6.46
N VAL A 163 -38.20 1.16 6.42
CA VAL A 163 -37.99 2.24 5.45
C VAL A 163 -37.39 1.65 4.18
N ASN A 164 -38.00 1.94 3.03
CA ASN A 164 -37.40 1.60 1.73
C ASN A 164 -36.16 2.48 1.51
N PRO A 165 -34.97 1.90 1.28
CA PRO A 165 -33.76 2.68 1.05
C PRO A 165 -33.88 3.52 -0.23
N SER A 166 -33.44 4.78 -0.18
CA SER A 166 -33.35 5.65 -1.36
C SER A 166 -32.35 5.12 -2.40
N TYR A 167 -31.33 4.39 -1.94
CA TYR A 167 -30.35 3.73 -2.78
C TYR A 167 -29.89 2.42 -2.12
N VAL A 168 -29.68 1.38 -2.94
CA VAL A 168 -29.11 0.10 -2.54
C VAL A 168 -27.95 -0.21 -3.47
N GLY A 169 -26.80 -0.56 -2.89
CA GLY A 169 -25.60 -0.88 -3.65
C GLY A 169 -24.63 -1.73 -2.84
N ILE A 170 -23.58 -2.19 -3.51
CA ILE A 170 -22.49 -2.96 -2.92
C ILE A 170 -21.25 -2.07 -2.93
N THR A 171 -20.55 -2.00 -1.80
CA THR A 171 -19.34 -1.17 -1.63
C THR A 171 -18.21 -2.00 -1.05
N ARG A 172 -16.96 -1.58 -1.34
CA ARG A 172 -15.73 -2.07 -0.68
C ARG A 172 -15.22 -1.11 0.41
N GLN A 173 -15.94 -0.02 0.65
CA GLN A 173 -15.60 1.04 1.60
C GLN A 173 -16.71 1.17 2.65
N ILE A 174 -16.31 1.44 3.89
CA ILE A 174 -17.21 1.73 5.01
C ILE A 174 -16.57 2.81 5.89
N GLY A 175 -17.35 3.80 6.30
CA GLY A 175 -16.86 5.01 6.97
C GLY A 175 -16.33 6.09 6.01
N GLY A 176 -15.57 7.07 6.52
CA GLY A 176 -14.77 7.99 5.69
C GLY A 176 -15.52 9.08 4.89
N LEU A 177 -16.74 9.44 5.30
CA LEU A 177 -17.64 10.36 4.56
C LEU A 177 -17.39 11.86 4.81
N PHE A 178 -16.15 12.22 5.14
CA PHE A 178 -15.79 13.59 5.51
C PHE A 178 -15.80 14.52 4.31
N ARG A 179 -16.48 15.65 4.46
CA ARG A 179 -16.46 16.72 3.49
C ARG A 179 -15.44 17.81 3.86
N PRO A 180 -14.72 18.35 2.87
CA PRO A 180 -14.07 19.65 3.01
C PRO A 180 -15.12 20.76 3.26
N ASN A 181 -14.74 21.81 3.99
CA ASN A 181 -15.63 22.93 4.39
C ASN A 181 -16.34 23.68 3.23
N ASN A 182 -16.05 23.35 1.96
CA ASN A 182 -16.61 23.99 0.76
C ASN A 182 -17.23 22.98 -0.24
N ALA A 183 -17.47 21.72 0.14
CA ALA A 183 -18.09 20.75 -0.76
C ALA A 183 -19.59 21.04 -0.96
N ALA A 184 -20.11 20.75 -2.16
CA ALA A 184 -21.55 20.80 -2.46
C ALA A 184 -22.35 19.97 -1.45
N PRO A 185 -23.59 20.32 -1.07
CA PRO A 185 -24.39 19.65 -0.02
C PRO A 185 -24.87 18.23 -0.39
N SER A 186 -24.80 17.84 -1.66
CA SER A 186 -25.07 16.48 -2.14
C SER A 186 -23.88 15.89 -2.93
N GLY A 187 -23.84 14.58 -3.13
CA GLY A 187 -22.81 13.89 -3.90
C GLY A 187 -22.92 12.37 -3.84
N PRO A 188 -22.06 11.63 -4.55
CA PRO A 188 -22.10 10.18 -4.53
C PRO A 188 -21.55 9.64 -3.20
N ILE A 189 -22.28 8.71 -2.59
CA ILE A 189 -21.83 7.95 -1.42
C ILE A 189 -21.33 6.59 -1.91
N TYR A 190 -20.05 6.29 -1.64
CA TYR A 190 -19.38 5.05 -2.05
C TYR A 190 -19.48 4.74 -3.56
N GLY A 191 -19.41 5.78 -4.39
CA GLY A 191 -19.50 5.62 -5.85
C GLY A 191 -20.91 5.29 -6.34
N SER A 192 -21.95 5.62 -5.55
CA SER A 192 -23.33 5.56 -6.02
C SER A 192 -23.51 6.32 -7.34
N THR A 193 -24.35 5.78 -8.23
CA THR A 193 -24.68 6.41 -9.51
C THR A 193 -25.63 7.61 -9.38
N GLN A 194 -25.99 7.97 -8.15
CA GLN A 194 -26.87 9.08 -7.81
C GLN A 194 -26.17 9.98 -6.81
N ASP A 195 -26.39 11.28 -6.94
CA ASP A 195 -26.03 12.26 -5.92
C ASP A 195 -27.05 12.18 -4.80
N LEU A 196 -26.57 11.83 -3.61
CA LEU A 196 -27.36 11.71 -2.40
C LEU A 196 -27.13 12.94 -1.52
N ASP A 197 -28.13 13.32 -0.74
CA ASP A 197 -27.95 14.36 0.28
C ASP A 197 -27.02 13.83 1.37
N HIS A 198 -26.05 14.64 1.79
CA HIS A 198 -25.18 14.28 2.91
C HIS A 198 -25.61 14.97 4.21
N ASP A 199 -26.70 15.72 4.21
CA ASP A 199 -27.40 16.12 5.41
C ASP A 199 -28.57 15.15 5.66
N TYR A 200 -28.79 14.80 6.93
CA TYR A 200 -29.95 14.01 7.36
C TYR A 200 -30.15 12.68 6.61
N PHE A 201 -29.11 11.85 6.56
CA PHE A 201 -29.20 10.51 5.96
C PHE A 201 -28.82 9.41 6.96
N ALA A 202 -29.24 8.19 6.63
CA ALA A 202 -28.84 6.99 7.32
C ALA A 202 -28.17 6.01 6.34
N LEU A 203 -27.03 5.45 6.73
CA LEU A 203 -26.40 4.35 6.02
C LEU A 203 -26.52 3.07 6.81
N ASN A 204 -27.01 2.04 6.15
CA ASN A 204 -27.20 0.74 6.73
C ASN A 204 -26.30 -0.28 6.02
N HIS A 205 -25.13 -0.52 6.59
CA HIS A 205 -24.18 -1.51 6.09
C HIS A 205 -24.49 -2.86 6.74
N HIS A 206 -24.57 -3.90 5.92
CA HIS A 206 -24.63 -5.28 6.38
C HIS A 206 -23.59 -6.11 5.64
N GLY A 207 -22.93 -7.01 6.34
CA GLY A 207 -21.92 -7.87 5.74
C GLY A 207 -21.46 -8.93 6.72
N TYR A 208 -20.26 -9.46 6.48
CA TYR A 208 -19.64 -10.43 7.35
C TYR A 208 -18.20 -10.03 7.65
N LEU A 209 -17.80 -10.19 8.91
CA LEU A 209 -16.41 -10.24 9.33
C LEU A 209 -15.94 -11.70 9.27
N TYR A 210 -14.90 -11.99 8.50
CA TYR A 210 -14.25 -13.30 8.56
C TYR A 210 -13.24 -13.32 9.71
N SER A 211 -13.41 -14.25 10.64
CA SER A 211 -12.47 -14.49 11.73
C SER A 211 -11.45 -15.52 11.28
N CYS A 212 -10.24 -15.07 10.93
CA CYS A 212 -9.17 -15.94 10.45
C CYS A 212 -8.60 -16.86 11.53
N GLU A 213 -8.68 -16.47 12.81
CA GLU A 213 -8.14 -17.22 13.93
C GLU A 213 -9.05 -17.11 15.15
N ALA A 214 -8.82 -17.99 16.12
CA ALA A 214 -9.60 -18.00 17.35
C ALA A 214 -8.97 -17.06 18.38
N GLY A 215 -9.79 -16.25 19.04
CA GLY A 215 -9.35 -15.41 20.16
C GLY A 215 -10.11 -14.10 20.26
N THR A 216 -9.56 -13.17 21.04
CA THR A 216 -10.17 -11.87 21.31
C THR A 216 -9.90 -10.88 20.16
N TYR A 217 -10.95 -10.54 19.42
CA TYR A 217 -10.94 -9.43 18.47
C TYR A 217 -11.29 -8.13 19.17
N LYS A 218 -10.58 -7.04 18.84
CA LYS A 218 -10.83 -5.71 19.39
C LYS A 218 -11.43 -4.80 18.34
N PHE A 219 -12.49 -4.09 18.70
CA PHE A 219 -13.13 -3.12 17.84
C PHE A 219 -12.99 -1.74 18.46
N ASP A 220 -12.32 -0.85 17.74
CA ASP A 220 -12.12 0.53 18.14
C ASP A 220 -12.85 1.46 17.18
N ILE A 221 -13.70 2.33 17.71
CA ILE A 221 -14.39 3.39 16.98
C ILE A 221 -13.90 4.70 17.61
N PRO A 222 -12.76 5.24 17.15
CA PRO A 222 -12.18 6.44 17.76
C PRO A 222 -12.99 7.71 17.46
N TYR A 223 -13.83 7.67 16.41
CA TYR A 223 -14.59 8.82 15.97
C TYR A 223 -15.86 8.43 15.19
N SER A 224 -16.96 9.09 15.53
CA SER A 224 -18.22 9.16 14.79
C SER A 224 -18.75 10.58 14.89
N ASN A 225 -19.07 11.21 13.76
CA ASN A 225 -19.55 12.58 13.75
C ASN A 225 -20.87 12.73 14.51
N ASP A 226 -21.85 11.85 14.25
CA ASP A 226 -23.18 11.97 14.84
C ASP A 226 -23.60 10.70 15.60
N ALA A 227 -24.03 9.65 14.89
CA ALA A 227 -24.51 8.44 15.54
C ALA A 227 -24.10 7.18 14.78
N LEU A 228 -23.19 6.40 15.35
CA LEU A 228 -22.82 5.10 14.82
C LEU A 228 -23.22 3.99 15.78
N TYR A 229 -23.92 3.00 15.26
CA TYR A 229 -24.27 1.77 15.96
C TYR A 229 -23.70 0.56 15.23
N LEU A 230 -23.16 -0.38 16.01
CA LEU A 230 -22.58 -1.62 15.53
C LEU A 230 -23.26 -2.83 16.18
N TRP A 231 -23.64 -3.81 15.36
CA TRP A 231 -24.09 -5.13 15.81
C TRP A 231 -23.25 -6.23 15.19
N LEU A 232 -23.11 -7.34 15.93
CA LEU A 232 -22.47 -8.57 15.49
C LEU A 232 -23.40 -9.76 15.65
N GLY A 233 -23.12 -10.84 14.92
CA GLY A 233 -23.82 -12.11 15.07
C GLY A 233 -25.29 -12.03 14.67
N THR A 234 -26.14 -12.81 15.35
CA THR A 234 -27.58 -12.87 15.06
C THR A 234 -28.24 -11.50 15.09
N ASN A 235 -27.81 -10.62 16.01
CA ASN A 235 -28.36 -9.27 16.13
C ASN A 235 -28.08 -8.43 14.88
N ALA A 236 -26.94 -8.64 14.20
CA ALA A 236 -26.65 -7.92 12.95
C ALA A 236 -27.59 -8.31 11.81
N TYR A 237 -28.13 -9.54 11.79
CA TYR A 237 -29.11 -9.97 10.79
C TYR A 237 -30.53 -9.60 11.18
N ALA A 238 -30.96 -9.98 12.38
CA ALA A 238 -32.33 -9.89 12.82
C ALA A 238 -32.41 -9.33 14.24
N GLY A 239 -33.45 -8.55 14.52
CA GLY A 239 -33.69 -8.06 15.88
C GLY A 239 -32.75 -6.94 16.36
N TRP A 240 -31.86 -6.39 15.51
CA TRP A 240 -31.06 -5.21 15.86
C TRP A 240 -31.91 -4.04 16.36
N SER A 241 -31.51 -3.42 17.45
CA SER A 241 -32.12 -2.23 18.04
C SER A 241 -31.05 -1.44 18.79
N SER A 242 -31.32 -0.18 19.10
CA SER A 242 -30.45 0.62 19.95
C SER A 242 -30.17 -0.06 21.30
N GLY A 243 -31.06 -0.90 21.82
CA GLY A 243 -30.87 -1.59 23.11
C GLY A 243 -29.89 -2.77 23.09
N ASN A 244 -29.59 -3.35 21.91
CA ASN A 244 -28.75 -4.55 21.79
C ASN A 244 -27.54 -4.37 20.86
N ALA A 245 -27.16 -3.13 20.58
CA ALA A 245 -25.93 -2.81 19.86
C ALA A 245 -24.71 -3.26 20.66
N ALA A 246 -23.73 -3.84 19.98
CA ALA A 246 -22.43 -4.20 20.55
C ALA A 246 -21.59 -2.94 20.86
N ALA A 247 -21.71 -1.90 20.03
CA ALA A 247 -21.12 -0.59 20.28
C ALA A 247 -22.00 0.56 19.82
N LYS A 248 -21.86 1.70 20.49
CA LYS A 248 -22.54 2.97 20.20
C LYS A 248 -21.54 4.11 20.31
N ALA A 249 -21.25 4.78 19.21
CA ALA A 249 -20.44 6.00 19.20
C ALA A 249 -21.37 7.16 18.85
N LEU A 250 -21.84 7.85 19.88
CA LEU A 250 -22.84 8.92 19.78
C LEU A 250 -22.21 10.26 20.13
N TYR A 251 -22.47 11.27 19.31
CA TYR A 251 -22.08 12.65 19.57
C TYR A 251 -22.72 13.16 20.86
N ASN A 252 -21.97 13.96 21.60
CA ASN A 252 -22.38 14.50 22.90
C ASN A 252 -22.63 16.01 22.80
N GLN A 253 -23.78 16.46 23.32
CA GLN A 253 -24.07 17.88 23.60
C GLN A 253 -24.31 18.12 25.10
N PRO A 254 -23.95 19.29 25.65
CA PRO A 254 -23.48 20.51 24.95
C PRO A 254 -21.97 20.54 24.66
N ASP A 255 -21.22 19.51 25.06
CA ASP A 255 -19.75 19.53 25.00
C ASP A 255 -19.18 19.44 23.57
N HIS A 256 -20.03 19.20 22.58
CA HIS A 256 -19.68 19.08 21.15
C HIS A 256 -18.59 18.02 20.88
N ILE A 257 -18.62 16.91 21.61
CA ILE A 257 -17.63 15.83 21.53
C ILE A 257 -18.14 14.77 20.56
N ALA A 258 -17.31 14.41 19.58
CA ALA A 258 -17.58 13.31 18.66
C ALA A 258 -17.73 11.98 19.40
N GLY A 259 -18.60 11.11 18.86
CA GLY A 259 -18.83 9.80 19.45
C GLY A 259 -17.61 8.90 19.34
N SER A 260 -17.34 8.11 20.36
CA SER A 260 -16.35 7.04 20.33
C SER A 260 -16.85 5.80 21.06
N ALA A 261 -16.32 4.63 20.72
CA ALA A 261 -16.65 3.38 21.39
C ALA A 261 -15.51 2.37 21.24
N HIS A 262 -15.40 1.46 22.21
CA HIS A 262 -14.49 0.32 22.17
C HIS A 262 -15.20 -0.91 22.71
N PHE A 263 -14.99 -2.08 22.11
CA PHE A 263 -15.37 -3.35 22.71
C PHE A 263 -14.51 -4.51 22.19
N GLU A 264 -14.48 -5.59 22.96
CA GLU A 264 -13.78 -6.81 22.61
C GLU A 264 -14.76 -7.99 22.50
N ILE A 265 -14.47 -8.94 21.61
CA ILE A 265 -15.26 -10.15 21.42
C ILE A 265 -14.38 -11.34 21.09
N ASP A 266 -14.61 -12.46 21.79
CA ASP A 266 -13.96 -13.72 21.47
C ASP A 266 -14.67 -14.38 20.28
N LEU A 267 -13.93 -14.64 19.20
CA LEU A 267 -14.43 -15.29 17.99
C LEU A 267 -13.67 -16.60 17.75
N PRO A 268 -14.31 -17.65 17.21
CA PRO A 268 -13.62 -18.85 16.76
C PRO A 268 -12.94 -18.62 15.40
N ALA A 269 -11.96 -19.44 15.04
CA ALA A 269 -11.33 -19.37 13.73
C ALA A 269 -12.27 -19.88 12.62
N GLY A 270 -12.07 -19.37 11.41
CA GLY A 270 -12.65 -19.90 10.18
C GLY A 270 -14.13 -19.58 9.96
N VAL A 271 -14.73 -18.64 10.70
CA VAL A 271 -16.16 -18.33 10.59
C VAL A 271 -16.43 -16.93 10.08
N TYR A 272 -17.50 -16.79 9.29
CA TYR A 272 -18.08 -15.50 8.92
C TYR A 272 -19.07 -15.06 9.99
N ILE A 273 -18.70 -14.00 10.71
CA ILE A 273 -19.54 -13.36 11.71
C ILE A 273 -20.35 -12.25 11.05
N PRO A 274 -21.67 -12.30 11.10
CA PRO A 274 -22.50 -11.20 10.63
C PRO A 274 -22.11 -9.87 11.30
N ILE A 275 -22.01 -8.80 10.52
CA ILE A 275 -21.73 -7.45 11.03
C ILE A 275 -22.71 -6.45 10.41
N ARG A 276 -23.18 -5.50 11.22
CA ARG A 276 -24.01 -4.38 10.76
C ARG A 276 -23.53 -3.07 11.37
N PHE A 277 -23.39 -2.06 10.52
CA PHE A 277 -23.24 -0.67 10.96
C PHE A 277 -24.46 0.13 10.51
N VAL A 278 -25.06 0.87 11.43
CA VAL A 278 -26.04 1.90 11.10
C VAL A 278 -25.46 3.24 11.51
N TYR A 279 -25.17 4.07 10.53
CA TYR A 279 -24.68 5.43 10.71
C TYR A 279 -25.81 6.41 10.42
N GLY A 280 -26.12 7.28 11.37
CA GLY A 280 -27.00 8.43 11.17
C GLY A 280 -26.15 9.69 11.12
N GLN A 281 -26.34 10.50 10.08
CA GLN A 281 -25.68 11.78 9.88
C GLN A 281 -26.70 12.92 10.01
N ALA A 282 -26.35 13.94 10.79
CA ALA A 282 -27.05 15.21 10.85
C ALA A 282 -26.35 16.25 9.97
N GLN A 283 -26.63 17.53 10.14
CA GLN A 283 -26.19 18.61 9.24
C GLN A 283 -24.66 18.67 9.01
N TYR A 284 -24.25 19.39 7.97
CA TYR A 284 -22.87 19.77 7.66
C TYR A 284 -21.94 18.64 7.19
N GLY A 285 -22.51 17.46 6.90
CA GLY A 285 -21.75 16.27 6.49
C GLY A 285 -20.77 15.75 7.56
N GLY A 286 -20.40 14.48 7.44
CA GLY A 286 -19.63 13.82 8.49
C GLY A 286 -19.44 12.34 8.21
N GLY A 287 -18.60 11.69 8.99
CA GLY A 287 -18.35 10.27 8.86
C GLY A 287 -17.92 9.62 10.16
N PHE A 288 -17.44 8.39 10.03
CA PHE A 288 -16.88 7.62 11.13
C PHE A 288 -15.68 6.81 10.64
N TYR A 289 -14.86 6.37 11.59
CA TYR A 289 -13.81 5.39 11.36
C TYR A 289 -13.88 4.31 12.42
N PHE A 290 -13.43 3.11 12.06
CA PHE A 290 -13.24 2.03 13.02
C PHE A 290 -12.06 1.16 12.60
N THR A 291 -11.49 0.45 13.56
CA THR A 291 -10.52 -0.63 13.32
C THR A 291 -11.00 -1.91 13.97
N VAL A 292 -10.61 -3.04 13.39
CA VAL A 292 -10.80 -4.37 13.95
C VAL A 292 -9.43 -5.01 14.06
N THR A 293 -9.00 -5.30 15.27
CA THR A 293 -7.71 -5.94 15.55
C THR A 293 -7.95 -7.40 15.84
N ALA A 294 -7.28 -8.29 15.09
CA ALA A 294 -7.35 -9.73 15.31
C ALA A 294 -6.63 -10.16 16.61
N PRO A 295 -6.85 -11.37 17.13
CA PRO A 295 -6.21 -11.89 18.34
C PRO A 295 -4.68 -11.88 18.30
N ASN A 296 -4.10 -12.10 17.11
CA ASN A 296 -2.67 -12.00 16.83
C ASN A 296 -2.16 -10.56 16.73
N GLY A 297 -3.06 -9.56 16.77
CA GLY A 297 -2.74 -8.15 16.65
C GLY A 297 -2.66 -7.61 15.22
N GLN A 298 -2.85 -8.42 14.17
CA GLN A 298 -2.58 -8.00 12.79
C GLN A 298 -3.60 -6.98 12.24
N VAL A 299 -3.26 -5.72 12.44
CA VAL A 299 -3.21 -4.72 11.38
C VAL A 299 -1.75 -4.34 11.30
N LEU A 300 -1.01 -4.78 10.26
CA LEU A 300 0.40 -4.40 10.11
C LEU A 300 0.50 -2.88 9.96
N LEU A 301 0.75 -2.19 11.06
CA LEU A 301 0.95 -0.77 11.12
C LEU A 301 2.44 -0.50 11.03
N ILE A 302 2.83 0.29 10.03
CA ILE A 302 4.22 0.66 9.81
C ILE A 302 4.36 2.16 10.10
N ILE A 303 5.19 2.51 11.08
CA ILE A 303 5.64 3.89 11.26
C ILE A 303 6.91 4.09 10.45
N ILE A 304 6.88 5.05 9.54
CA ILE A 304 8.00 5.46 8.71
C ILE A 304 8.51 6.80 9.25
N VAL A 305 9.78 6.84 9.65
CA VAL A 305 10.40 8.05 10.22
C VAL A 305 11.13 8.79 9.10
N GLY A 306 10.66 9.99 8.74
CA GLY A 306 11.21 10.86 7.70
C GLY A 306 10.36 10.92 6.44
N ALA A 307 9.89 12.10 6.05
CA ALA A 307 9.16 12.36 4.80
C ALA A 307 10.09 12.79 3.64
N GLY A 308 11.29 12.19 3.61
CA GLY A 308 12.19 12.27 2.46
C GLY A 308 11.74 11.38 1.29
N PRO A 309 12.54 11.27 0.22
CA PRO A 309 12.19 10.45 -0.95
C PRO A 309 11.97 8.98 -0.59
N SER A 310 12.79 8.42 0.31
CA SER A 310 12.65 7.02 0.76
C SER A 310 11.35 6.79 1.51
N GLY A 311 11.04 7.62 2.51
CA GLY A 311 9.87 7.41 3.36
C GLY A 311 8.56 7.58 2.61
N LEU A 312 8.44 8.64 1.81
CA LEU A 312 7.23 8.88 1.00
C LEU A 312 7.05 7.82 -0.08
N LEU A 313 8.13 7.39 -0.74
CA LEU A 313 8.06 6.34 -1.76
C LEU A 313 7.66 4.99 -1.14
N LEU A 314 8.22 4.63 0.02
CA LEU A 314 7.83 3.42 0.74
C LEU A 314 6.33 3.45 1.09
N ALA A 315 5.88 4.54 1.71
CA ALA A 315 4.48 4.71 2.09
C ALA A 315 3.53 4.56 0.88
N LEU A 316 3.88 5.17 -0.26
CA LEU A 316 3.10 5.08 -1.49
C LEU A 316 3.04 3.65 -2.05
N LEU A 317 4.17 2.95 -2.10
CA LEU A 317 4.24 1.55 -2.56
C LEU A 317 3.42 0.60 -1.67
N LEU A 318 3.47 0.80 -0.35
CA LEU A 318 2.68 0.03 0.63
C LEU A 318 1.18 0.29 0.48
N ALA A 319 0.79 1.55 0.33
CA ALA A 319 -0.62 1.94 0.17
C ALA A 319 -1.25 1.35 -1.11
N GLN A 320 -0.49 1.23 -2.21
CA GLN A 320 -0.94 0.55 -3.43
C GLN A 320 -1.29 -0.93 -3.22
N LYS A 321 -0.82 -1.53 -2.12
CA LYS A 321 -1.09 -2.93 -1.73
C LYS A 321 -1.85 -3.03 -0.41
N HIS A 322 -2.57 -1.96 -0.05
CA HIS A 322 -3.46 -1.90 1.11
C HIS A 322 -2.79 -2.11 2.48
N ILE A 323 -1.51 -1.72 2.60
CA ILE A 323 -0.77 -1.75 3.86
C ILE A 323 -0.71 -0.33 4.44
N PRO A 324 -1.31 -0.08 5.62
CA PRO A 324 -1.38 1.26 6.19
C PRO A 324 -0.04 1.71 6.79
N SER A 325 0.26 3.01 6.69
CA SER A 325 1.47 3.58 7.28
C SER A 325 1.27 5.00 7.82
N VAL A 326 2.06 5.33 8.85
CA VAL A 326 2.17 6.68 9.41
C VAL A 326 3.57 7.20 9.13
N VAL A 327 3.69 8.34 8.45
CA VAL A 327 4.97 8.98 8.16
C VAL A 327 5.19 10.14 9.13
N LEU A 328 6.27 10.12 9.90
CA LEU A 328 6.61 11.17 10.87
C LEU A 328 7.75 12.04 10.33
N GLU A 329 7.50 13.33 10.12
CA GLU A 329 8.51 14.29 9.67
C GLU A 329 8.77 15.34 10.74
N SER A 330 10.05 15.53 11.04
CA SER A 330 10.55 16.49 12.02
C SER A 330 10.31 17.95 11.63
N TRP A 331 10.33 18.25 10.33
CA TRP A 331 10.17 19.60 9.79
C TRP A 331 8.68 19.97 9.67
N PRO A 332 8.32 21.27 9.69
CA PRO A 332 6.96 21.72 9.41
C PRO A 332 6.59 21.65 7.92
N HIS A 333 7.55 21.37 7.05
CA HIS A 333 7.41 21.41 5.60
C HIS A 333 8.29 20.33 4.95
N LEU A 334 8.03 20.05 3.67
CA LEU A 334 8.88 19.19 2.86
C LEU A 334 10.25 19.83 2.57
N ASP A 335 11.27 19.01 2.33
CA ASP A 335 12.58 19.49 1.90
C ASP A 335 12.52 20.00 0.46
N THR A 336 12.76 21.29 0.26
CA THR A 336 12.77 21.95 -1.05
C THR A 336 14.17 22.08 -1.66
N ARG A 337 15.22 21.62 -0.95
CA ARG A 337 16.59 21.72 -1.44
C ARG A 337 16.80 20.83 -2.66
N LEU A 338 17.57 21.35 -3.63
CA LEU A 338 17.72 20.69 -4.94
C LEU A 338 18.46 19.34 -4.89
N ARG A 339 19.34 19.11 -3.91
CA ARG A 339 20.04 17.83 -3.60
C ARG A 339 20.35 16.92 -4.79
N ALA A 340 19.87 15.68 -4.90
CA ALA A 340 20.15 14.80 -6.05
C ALA A 340 19.45 15.30 -7.33
N THR A 341 19.86 14.86 -8.52
CA THR A 341 19.20 15.26 -9.79
C THR A 341 18.99 14.10 -10.74
N GLN A 342 20.00 13.24 -10.88
CA GLN A 342 20.03 12.20 -11.90
C GLN A 342 19.59 10.86 -11.31
N TYR A 343 18.57 10.25 -11.89
CA TYR A 343 18.04 8.95 -11.48
C TYR A 343 18.10 8.00 -12.66
N GLY A 344 19.03 7.07 -12.61
CA GLY A 344 19.23 6.07 -13.67
C GLY A 344 18.10 5.04 -13.72
N VAL A 345 18.19 4.17 -14.73
CA VAL A 345 17.24 3.08 -15.05
C VAL A 345 16.74 2.27 -13.83
N PRO A 346 17.59 1.89 -12.85
CA PRO A 346 17.10 1.15 -11.69
C PRO A 346 16.03 1.92 -10.88
N ALA A 347 16.23 3.22 -10.68
CA ALA A 347 15.30 4.04 -9.90
C ALA A 347 14.02 4.36 -10.69
N THR A 348 14.11 4.55 -12.00
CA THR A 348 12.95 4.87 -12.84
C THR A 348 11.97 3.71 -12.93
N ARG A 349 12.45 2.46 -12.92
CA ARG A 349 11.59 1.27 -12.79
C ARG A 349 10.77 1.28 -11.50
N VAL A 350 11.38 1.64 -10.37
CA VAL A 350 10.66 1.77 -9.09
C VAL A 350 9.66 2.93 -9.14
N PHE A 351 10.04 4.08 -9.70
CA PHE A 351 9.12 5.20 -9.91
C PHE A 351 7.95 4.86 -10.85
N SER A 352 8.18 4.01 -11.85
CA SER A 352 7.14 3.48 -12.74
C SER A 352 6.17 2.61 -11.95
N ARG A 353 6.69 1.68 -11.14
CA ARG A 353 5.89 0.81 -10.25
C ARG A 353 5.05 1.62 -9.26
N ALA A 354 5.61 2.70 -8.70
CA ALA A 354 4.89 3.64 -7.83
C ALA A 354 3.89 4.55 -8.59
N GLY A 355 3.88 4.52 -9.92
CA GLY A 355 2.97 5.31 -10.77
C GLY A 355 3.28 6.81 -10.82
N ILE A 356 4.52 7.21 -10.53
CA ILE A 356 4.93 8.64 -10.45
C ILE A 356 5.89 9.07 -11.57
N LEU A 357 6.43 8.11 -12.33
CA LEU A 357 7.47 8.38 -13.32
C LEU A 357 7.03 9.38 -14.40
N GLU A 358 5.77 9.34 -14.82
CA GLU A 358 5.26 10.26 -15.85
C GLU A 358 5.28 11.72 -15.37
N ASP A 359 4.89 11.98 -14.13
CA ASP A 359 4.89 13.32 -13.56
C ASP A 359 6.33 13.81 -13.29
N ILE A 360 7.22 12.91 -12.86
CA ILE A 360 8.66 13.20 -12.80
C ILE A 360 9.18 13.59 -14.18
N ARG A 361 8.78 12.90 -15.26
CA ARG A 361 9.20 13.22 -16.63
C ARG A 361 8.67 14.57 -17.12
N LYS A 362 7.41 14.90 -16.82
CA LYS A 362 6.82 16.20 -17.16
C LYS A 362 7.57 17.36 -16.48
N ALA A 363 8.01 17.15 -15.24
CA ALA A 363 8.78 18.14 -14.49
C ALA A 363 10.28 18.17 -14.88
N SER A 364 10.84 17.02 -15.27
CA SER A 364 12.24 16.85 -15.66
C SER A 364 12.64 17.75 -16.84
N ILE A 365 13.95 17.97 -17.00
CA ILE A 365 14.46 18.55 -18.24
C ILE A 365 14.19 17.63 -19.42
N ALA A 366 13.87 18.23 -20.57
CA ALA A 366 13.49 17.51 -21.78
C ALA A 366 14.69 16.82 -22.46
N LYS A 367 15.89 17.39 -22.36
CA LYS A 367 17.12 16.87 -23.00
C LYS A 367 18.30 16.86 -22.05
N PHE A 368 18.92 15.69 -21.90
CA PHE A 368 20.16 15.45 -21.17
C PHE A 368 20.95 14.39 -21.95
N PRO A 369 21.58 14.78 -23.07
CA PRO A 369 22.00 13.82 -24.10
C PRO A 369 23.27 13.06 -23.73
N SER A 370 24.07 13.53 -22.77
CA SER A 370 25.31 12.85 -22.43
C SER A 370 25.76 13.03 -20.98
N ILE A 371 26.59 12.09 -20.54
CA ILE A 371 27.48 12.24 -19.39
C ILE A 371 28.91 12.14 -19.92
N CYS A 372 29.68 13.21 -19.79
CA CYS A 372 31.03 13.33 -20.27
C CYS A 372 32.04 13.28 -19.11
N TRP A 373 33.23 12.76 -19.38
CA TRP A 373 34.43 13.01 -18.58
C TRP A 373 35.33 13.94 -19.37
N ARG A 374 35.83 14.98 -18.71
CA ARG A 374 36.61 16.04 -19.33
C ARG A 374 37.89 16.30 -18.56
N ARG A 375 38.97 16.56 -19.27
CA ARG A 375 40.20 17.12 -18.68
C ARG A 375 39.97 18.60 -18.38
N VAL A 376 40.45 19.08 -17.23
CA VAL A 376 40.22 20.48 -16.81
C VAL A 376 41.09 21.48 -17.60
N SER A 377 42.34 21.15 -17.90
CA SER A 377 43.32 22.08 -18.47
C SER A 377 42.92 22.68 -19.82
N ASP A 378 42.20 21.93 -20.66
CA ASP A 378 41.79 22.31 -22.01
C ASP A 378 40.32 21.98 -22.32
N HIS A 379 39.57 21.50 -21.32
CA HIS A 379 38.17 21.08 -21.42
C HIS A 379 37.91 19.96 -22.46
N GLU A 380 38.95 19.24 -22.90
CA GLU A 380 38.82 18.13 -23.84
C GLU A 380 37.86 17.08 -23.30
N LYS A 381 36.91 16.65 -24.13
CA LYS A 381 36.03 15.52 -23.82
C LYS A 381 36.80 14.22 -24.04
N LEU A 382 37.27 13.61 -22.95
CA LEU A 382 38.02 12.37 -22.95
C LEU A 382 37.15 11.18 -23.40
N ILE A 383 35.96 11.07 -22.82
CA ILE A 383 35.01 9.98 -23.10
C ILE A 383 33.58 10.40 -22.68
N SER A 384 32.56 9.72 -23.20
CA SER A 384 31.16 10.00 -22.85
C SER A 384 30.24 8.79 -22.93
N LEU A 385 29.19 8.82 -22.11
CA LEU A 385 27.98 8.03 -22.28
C LEU A 385 26.99 8.83 -23.13
N ASP A 386 26.55 8.27 -24.26
CA ASP A 386 25.54 8.88 -25.13
C ASP A 386 24.14 8.42 -24.70
N LEU A 387 23.47 9.27 -23.91
CA LEU A 387 22.13 9.01 -23.39
C LEU A 387 21.04 9.29 -24.43
N SER A 388 21.35 9.95 -25.55
CA SER A 388 20.37 10.18 -26.62
C SER A 388 19.90 8.87 -27.26
N LEU A 389 20.75 7.83 -27.22
CA LEU A 389 20.43 6.49 -27.74
C LEU A 389 19.28 5.80 -27.01
N VAL A 390 18.86 6.31 -25.85
CA VAL A 390 17.75 5.80 -25.03
C VAL A 390 16.72 6.89 -24.71
N GLU A 391 16.70 8.00 -25.45
CA GLU A 391 15.83 9.13 -25.12
C GLU A 391 14.32 8.83 -25.18
N ASP A 392 13.93 7.87 -26.02
CA ASP A 392 12.54 7.41 -26.15
C ASP A 392 12.21 6.22 -25.23
N ASP A 393 13.21 5.68 -24.53
CA ASP A 393 13.01 4.48 -23.73
C ASP A 393 12.18 4.79 -22.46
N PRO A 394 11.19 3.94 -22.13
CA PRO A 394 10.34 4.13 -20.96
C PRO A 394 11.06 3.92 -19.62
N ASP A 395 12.27 3.35 -19.61
CA ASP A 395 13.08 3.19 -18.39
C ASP A 395 14.23 4.21 -18.32
N ARG A 396 14.44 5.05 -19.35
CA ARG A 396 15.58 5.98 -19.41
C ARG A 396 15.72 6.85 -18.15
N MET A 397 16.96 7.28 -17.91
CA MET A 397 17.32 8.21 -16.85
C MET A 397 16.45 9.48 -16.85
N THR A 398 16.03 9.92 -15.67
CA THR A 398 15.32 11.20 -15.48
C THR A 398 16.16 12.18 -14.67
N ILE A 399 15.96 13.47 -14.93
CA ILE A 399 16.81 14.54 -14.39
C ILE A 399 15.93 15.62 -13.77
N LEU A 400 15.70 15.50 -12.46
CA LEU A 400 14.82 16.36 -11.70
C LEU A 400 15.41 16.63 -10.30
N PRO A 401 15.52 17.87 -9.83
CA PRO A 401 15.94 18.13 -8.46
C PRO A 401 15.12 17.35 -7.43
N LEU A 402 15.80 16.79 -6.42
CA LEU A 402 15.17 15.90 -5.44
C LEU A 402 14.00 16.56 -4.69
N GLY A 403 14.12 17.85 -4.36
CA GLY A 403 13.03 18.60 -3.73
C GLY A 403 11.73 18.57 -4.54
N GLU A 404 11.80 18.60 -5.88
CA GLU A 404 10.62 18.51 -6.73
C GLU A 404 10.03 17.09 -6.75
N ILE A 405 10.88 16.05 -6.70
CA ILE A 405 10.42 14.65 -6.58
C ILE A 405 9.70 14.43 -5.25
N ILE A 406 10.21 14.99 -4.16
CA ILE A 406 9.56 14.90 -2.83
C ILE A 406 8.16 15.52 -2.88
N GLN A 407 7.99 16.65 -3.56
CA GLN A 407 6.68 17.28 -3.74
C GLN A 407 5.72 16.40 -4.56
N ILE A 408 6.20 15.82 -5.66
CA ILE A 408 5.41 14.89 -6.49
C ILE A 408 4.98 13.66 -5.66
N LEU A 409 5.92 13.06 -4.92
CA LEU A 409 5.66 11.92 -4.04
C LEU A 409 4.60 12.26 -2.99
N TYR A 410 4.78 13.38 -2.26
CA TYR A 410 3.85 13.78 -1.22
C TYR A 410 2.44 14.01 -1.75
N ARG A 411 2.30 14.69 -2.89
CA ARG A 411 1.01 14.86 -3.57
C ARG A 411 0.36 13.51 -3.88
N HIS A 412 1.12 12.54 -4.41
CA HIS A 412 0.57 11.20 -4.65
C HIS A 412 0.22 10.44 -3.36
N CYS A 413 0.97 10.62 -2.28
CA CYS A 413 0.60 10.07 -0.97
C CYS A 413 -0.75 10.63 -0.49
N LEU A 414 -1.00 11.93 -0.67
CA LEU A 414 -2.27 12.57 -0.30
C LEU A 414 -3.43 12.15 -1.20
N GLU A 415 -3.21 12.07 -2.51
CA GLU A 415 -4.27 11.79 -3.49
C GLU A 415 -4.59 10.30 -3.57
N ARG A 416 -3.57 9.44 -3.69
CA ARG A 416 -3.72 8.00 -3.95
C ARG A 416 -3.58 7.16 -2.69
N GLY A 417 -2.88 7.67 -1.67
CA GLY A 417 -2.73 7.03 -0.37
C GLY A 417 -3.77 7.48 0.66
N LYS A 418 -4.80 8.25 0.27
CA LYS A 418 -5.83 8.76 1.18
C LYS A 418 -6.48 7.61 1.97
N GLY A 419 -6.43 7.71 3.30
CA GLY A 419 -6.95 6.68 4.22
C GLY A 419 -6.00 5.50 4.47
N MET A 420 -4.86 5.43 3.77
CA MET A 420 -3.80 4.43 3.98
C MET A 420 -2.49 5.06 4.47
N ILE A 421 -2.25 6.34 4.18
CA ILE A 421 -1.05 7.08 4.56
C ILE A 421 -1.46 8.30 5.39
N ASP A 422 -0.88 8.40 6.59
CA ASP A 422 -1.01 9.58 7.45
C ASP A 422 0.37 10.24 7.62
N VAL A 423 0.58 11.38 6.95
CA VAL A 423 1.85 12.13 7.04
C VAL A 423 1.72 13.22 8.10
N LYS A 424 2.56 13.15 9.13
CA LYS A 424 2.59 14.08 10.26
C LYS A 424 3.88 14.90 10.26
N PHE A 425 3.78 16.16 9.87
CA PHE A 425 4.86 17.14 10.03
C PHE A 425 4.99 17.59 11.50
N ASN A 426 6.10 18.22 11.84
CA ASN A 426 6.43 18.65 13.21
C ASN A 426 6.53 17.49 14.23
N HIS A 427 6.66 16.25 13.78
CA HIS A 427 6.78 15.06 14.63
C HIS A 427 8.24 14.57 14.59
N GLU A 428 9.06 15.11 15.50
CA GLU A 428 10.46 14.73 15.61
C GLU A 428 10.59 13.46 16.45
N VAL A 429 10.98 12.35 15.84
CA VAL A 429 11.32 11.13 16.58
C VAL A 429 12.64 11.33 17.31
N THR A 430 12.63 11.11 18.62
CA THR A 430 13.80 11.30 19.49
C THR A 430 14.39 9.97 19.94
N ASN A 431 13.58 8.92 20.03
CA ASN A 431 14.00 7.60 20.48
C ASN A 431 13.13 6.49 19.87
N VAL A 432 13.68 5.27 19.79
CA VAL A 432 13.00 4.07 19.31
C VAL A 432 13.21 2.94 20.30
N GLY A 433 12.15 2.17 20.58
CA GLY A 433 12.24 0.94 21.36
C GLY A 433 11.31 -0.13 20.83
N GLN A 434 11.43 -1.35 21.37
CA GLN A 434 10.68 -2.51 20.91
C GLN A 434 10.65 -3.62 21.95
N ASP A 435 9.70 -4.54 21.78
CA ASP A 435 9.59 -5.83 22.46
C ASP A 435 9.25 -6.93 21.43
N ASP A 436 9.01 -8.16 21.92
CA ASP A 436 8.73 -9.31 21.05
C ASP A 436 7.48 -9.12 20.17
N LYS A 437 6.55 -8.25 20.57
CA LYS A 437 5.24 -8.08 19.95
C LYS A 437 5.08 -6.76 19.20
N SER A 438 5.83 -5.73 19.55
CA SER A 438 5.63 -4.39 18.99
C SER A 438 6.90 -3.54 19.02
N ALA A 439 6.88 -2.44 18.27
CA ALA A 439 7.87 -1.37 18.35
C ALA A 439 7.19 -0.04 18.66
N TYR A 440 7.96 0.91 19.17
CA TYR A 440 7.48 2.24 19.48
C TYR A 440 8.50 3.32 19.16
N VAL A 441 7.99 4.53 18.95
CA VAL A 441 8.79 5.76 18.81
C VAL A 441 8.36 6.76 19.88
N ASP A 442 9.34 7.39 20.50
CA ASP A 442 9.11 8.61 21.28
C ASP A 442 9.23 9.81 20.33
N VAL A 443 8.24 10.69 20.38
CA VAL A 443 8.07 11.79 19.44
C VAL A 443 7.94 13.09 20.21
N ASN A 444 8.74 14.08 19.83
CA ASN A 444 8.53 15.47 20.20
C ASN A 444 7.70 16.17 19.13
N ILE A 445 6.45 16.50 19.47
CA ILE A 445 5.50 17.18 18.59
C ILE A 445 5.65 18.69 18.78
N LYS A 446 6.17 19.38 17.77
CA LYS A 446 6.35 20.84 17.80
C LYS A 446 5.02 21.54 17.49
N GLY A 447 4.68 22.54 18.30
CA GLY A 447 3.52 23.41 18.15
C GLY A 447 3.80 24.79 18.77
N ASP A 448 2.86 25.72 18.64
CA ASP A 448 3.09 27.15 18.92
C ASP A 448 3.29 27.49 20.41
N GLU A 449 2.71 26.72 21.34
CA GLU A 449 2.70 27.11 22.77
C GLU A 449 3.53 26.23 23.70
N LYS A 450 3.95 25.03 23.26
CA LYS A 450 5.02 24.17 23.84
C LYS A 450 5.10 22.85 23.08
N ALA A 451 6.31 22.28 23.00
CA ALA A 451 6.50 20.98 22.39
C ALA A 451 5.89 19.88 23.28
N LYS A 452 5.09 18.98 22.69
CA LYS A 452 4.40 17.89 23.39
C LYS A 452 5.12 16.58 23.13
N GLU A 453 5.51 15.89 24.18
CA GLU A 453 6.03 14.53 24.07
C GLU A 453 4.89 13.52 23.92
N ALA A 454 5.06 12.55 23.03
CA ALA A 454 4.12 11.47 22.80
C ALA A 454 4.88 10.17 22.46
N ARG A 455 4.24 9.02 22.70
CA ARG A 455 4.71 7.72 22.23
C ARG A 455 3.71 7.13 21.25
N LEU A 456 4.21 6.68 20.11
CA LEU A 456 3.42 6.00 19.09
C LEU A 456 3.92 4.55 18.95
N THR A 457 3.00 3.60 18.77
CA THR A 457 3.30 2.16 18.67
C THR A 457 2.94 1.64 17.28
N ALA A 458 3.66 0.61 16.83
CA ALA A 458 3.51 -0.01 15.52
C ALA A 458 4.10 -1.43 15.52
N ASP A 459 3.76 -2.26 14.54
CA ASP A 459 4.41 -3.56 14.35
C ASP A 459 5.84 -3.42 13.87
N TYR A 460 6.10 -2.37 13.08
CA TYR A 460 7.41 -2.07 12.51
C TYR A 460 7.69 -0.56 12.48
N ILE A 461 8.95 -0.21 12.77
CA ILE A 461 9.49 1.14 12.57
C ILE A 461 10.47 1.09 11.41
N VAL A 462 10.32 1.98 10.43
CA VAL A 462 11.28 2.13 9.33
C VAL A 462 11.95 3.50 9.40
N GLY A 463 13.25 3.52 9.68
CA GLY A 463 14.08 4.72 9.62
C GLY A 463 14.41 5.10 8.17
N CYS A 464 13.81 6.21 7.73
CA CYS A 464 14.04 6.89 6.45
C CYS A 464 14.49 8.35 6.68
N ASP A 465 15.02 8.65 7.85
CA ASP A 465 15.27 9.98 8.44
C ASP A 465 16.70 10.49 8.20
N GLY A 466 17.35 9.96 7.16
CA GLY A 466 18.55 10.53 6.57
C GLY A 466 19.85 10.28 7.35
N ALA A 467 20.92 10.95 6.92
CA ALA A 467 22.27 10.76 7.45
C ALA A 467 22.36 11.05 8.96
N SER A 468 21.46 11.86 9.50
CA SER A 468 21.33 12.17 10.93
C SER A 468 20.18 11.41 11.59
N SER A 469 19.90 10.19 11.14
CA SER A 469 18.82 9.34 11.63
C SER A 469 18.81 9.18 13.16
N ALA A 470 17.68 9.48 13.78
CA ALA A 470 17.38 9.18 15.18
C ALA A 470 17.12 7.68 15.38
N VAL A 471 16.49 7.02 14.40
CA VAL A 471 16.26 5.57 14.45
C VAL A 471 17.60 4.83 14.49
N ARG A 472 18.52 5.12 13.55
CA ARG A 472 19.87 4.53 13.54
C ARG A 472 20.60 4.78 14.85
N ARG A 473 20.55 6.02 15.37
CA ARG A 473 21.22 6.36 16.64
C ARG A 473 20.68 5.58 17.82
N SER A 474 19.38 5.30 17.85
CA SER A 474 18.75 4.50 18.92
C SER A 474 19.23 3.04 18.86
N LEU A 475 19.51 2.52 17.67
CA LEU A 475 19.94 1.14 17.46
C LEU A 475 21.46 0.93 17.62
N PHE A 476 22.27 1.86 17.11
CA PHE A 476 23.72 1.67 16.95
C PHE A 476 24.57 2.78 17.60
N GLY A 477 23.96 3.82 18.17
CA GLY A 477 24.67 4.98 18.69
C GLY A 477 25.09 5.99 17.60
N ARG A 478 25.95 6.94 17.98
CA ARG A 478 26.38 8.04 17.10
C ARG A 478 27.49 7.64 16.14
N ASP A 479 28.35 6.74 16.58
CA ASP A 479 29.47 6.22 15.79
C ASP A 479 29.02 4.96 15.06
N TRP A 480 29.31 4.88 13.76
CA TRP A 480 28.91 3.75 12.93
C TRP A 480 29.92 3.53 11.80
N PRO A 481 30.09 2.28 11.32
CA PRO A 481 31.24 1.89 10.51
C PRO A 481 31.38 2.66 9.19
N GLY A 482 32.63 2.84 8.78
CA GLY A 482 33.04 3.49 7.55
C GLY A 482 33.91 4.72 7.79
N GLN A 483 33.98 5.60 6.80
CA GLN A 483 34.93 6.71 6.77
C GLN A 483 34.28 8.05 6.43
N THR A 484 34.89 9.12 6.95
CA THR A 484 34.72 10.48 6.44
C THR A 484 35.91 10.75 5.53
N LEU A 485 35.65 11.08 4.27
CA LEU A 485 36.71 11.36 3.30
C LEU A 485 37.29 12.77 3.59
N PRO A 486 38.58 12.99 3.33
CA PRO A 486 39.28 14.19 3.81
C PRO A 486 38.93 15.46 3.02
N TYR A 487 38.26 15.31 1.88
CA TYR A 487 37.90 16.41 0.99
C TYR A 487 36.66 17.18 1.47
N ARG A 488 36.75 18.51 1.43
CA ARG A 488 35.57 19.38 1.58
C ARG A 488 34.93 19.58 0.21
N PHE A 489 33.63 19.33 0.10
CA PHE A 489 32.89 19.55 -1.14
C PHE A 489 32.23 20.92 -1.12
N VAL A 490 32.47 21.72 -2.15
CA VAL A 490 31.79 22.98 -2.40
C VAL A 490 30.77 22.77 -3.50
N VAL A 491 29.49 22.83 -3.13
CA VAL A 491 28.35 22.54 -4.00
C VAL A 491 27.62 23.82 -4.30
N GLN A 492 27.58 24.21 -5.57
CA GLN A 492 27.03 25.48 -6.00
C GLN A 492 25.98 25.29 -7.10
N ASN A 493 24.97 26.16 -7.09
CA ASN A 493 24.05 26.30 -8.20
C ASN A 493 24.39 27.61 -8.93
N VAL A 494 24.65 27.53 -10.24
CA VAL A 494 25.31 28.57 -11.02
C VAL A 494 24.52 28.84 -12.30
N TYR A 495 24.31 30.11 -12.60
CA TYR A 495 23.91 30.59 -13.92
C TYR A 495 25.14 31.09 -14.66
N TYR A 496 25.38 30.55 -15.86
CA TYR A 496 26.51 30.92 -16.69
C TYR A 496 26.22 30.63 -18.16
N ASP A 497 26.24 31.68 -19.00
CA ASP A 497 25.96 31.55 -20.44
C ASP A 497 27.03 30.77 -21.19
N GLY A 498 28.25 30.68 -20.64
CA GLY A 498 29.35 29.96 -21.29
C GLY A 498 29.09 28.47 -21.45
N PHE A 499 28.25 27.84 -20.61
CA PHE A 499 27.86 26.46 -20.84
C PHE A 499 27.23 26.27 -22.21
N GLN A 500 26.29 27.14 -22.59
CA GLN A 500 25.66 27.09 -23.90
C GLN A 500 26.64 27.49 -25.01
N LYS A 501 27.43 28.57 -24.82
CA LYS A 501 28.39 29.05 -25.83
C LYS A 501 29.46 28.01 -26.20
N HIS A 502 29.82 27.16 -25.25
CA HIS A 502 30.81 26.10 -25.45
C HIS A 502 30.18 24.72 -25.70
N ASN A 503 28.89 24.64 -26.01
CA ASN A 503 28.15 23.40 -26.31
C ASN A 503 28.22 22.35 -25.20
N TRP A 504 28.18 22.78 -23.94
CA TRP A 504 28.00 21.88 -22.81
C TRP A 504 26.51 21.66 -22.58
N ASP A 505 26.09 20.42 -22.80
CA ASP A 505 24.81 19.88 -22.39
C ASP A 505 25.03 18.65 -21.50
N GLY A 506 24.06 18.30 -20.67
CA GLY A 506 24.19 17.11 -19.83
C GLY A 506 25.05 17.28 -18.57
N GLY A 507 25.82 16.24 -18.25
CA GLY A 507 26.69 16.16 -17.06
C GLY A 507 28.16 16.01 -17.45
N ASN A 508 29.04 16.66 -16.70
CA ASN A 508 30.48 16.74 -16.99
C ASN A 508 31.25 16.43 -15.71
N TYR A 509 31.85 15.25 -15.64
CA TYR A 509 32.85 14.92 -14.62
C TYR A 509 34.18 15.54 -15.02
N MET A 510 34.74 16.34 -14.12
CA MET A 510 36.00 17.05 -14.33
C MET A 510 37.12 16.22 -13.73
N VAL A 511 38.03 15.73 -14.58
CA VAL A 511 39.19 14.92 -14.21
C VAL A 511 40.40 15.82 -14.08
N ASP A 512 40.90 15.92 -12.85
CA ASP A 512 42.06 16.73 -12.47
C ASP A 512 42.50 16.40 -11.04
N ASN A 513 43.72 16.73 -10.65
CA ASN A 513 44.17 16.51 -9.26
C ASN A 513 43.81 17.68 -8.35
N ASP A 514 43.71 18.90 -8.88
CA ASP A 514 43.47 20.13 -8.13
C ASP A 514 42.05 20.68 -8.28
N HIS A 515 41.41 20.43 -9.43
CA HIS A 515 40.14 21.05 -9.83
C HIS A 515 39.08 20.04 -10.30
N TRP A 516 38.98 18.90 -9.60
CA TRP A 516 38.06 17.83 -9.96
C TRP A 516 36.65 18.04 -9.43
N GLY A 517 35.69 17.38 -10.08
CA GLY A 517 34.31 17.52 -9.66
C GLY A 517 33.26 17.05 -10.66
N LEU A 518 32.06 17.62 -10.51
CA LEU A 518 30.90 17.40 -11.37
C LEU A 518 30.24 18.73 -11.69
N ILE A 519 30.07 19.00 -12.97
CA ILE A 519 29.27 20.11 -13.50
C ILE A 519 28.10 19.55 -14.31
N ALA A 520 26.87 19.78 -13.88
CA ALA A 520 25.71 19.19 -14.54
C ALA A 520 24.51 20.14 -14.60
N ARG A 521 23.78 20.08 -15.72
CA ARG A 521 22.56 20.87 -15.91
C ARG A 521 21.53 20.51 -14.84
N ARG A 522 20.86 21.54 -14.32
CA ARG A 522 19.88 21.46 -13.24
C ARG A 522 18.53 21.99 -13.70
N GLY A 523 17.53 21.11 -13.79
CA GLY A 523 16.13 21.54 -13.96
C GLY A 523 15.88 22.47 -15.17
N LYS A 524 14.68 23.03 -15.23
CA LYS A 524 14.31 24.02 -16.25
C LYS A 524 14.91 25.38 -15.87
N GLY A 525 15.29 26.21 -16.85
CA GLY A 525 15.69 27.61 -16.60
C GLY A 525 17.19 27.93 -16.57
N GLY A 526 18.07 27.09 -17.12
CA GLY A 526 19.48 27.45 -17.34
C GLY A 526 20.39 27.36 -16.10
N LEU A 527 19.88 26.85 -14.98
CA LEU A 527 20.67 26.59 -13.79
C LEU A 527 21.57 25.36 -13.99
N TRP A 528 22.78 25.39 -13.44
CA TRP A 528 23.72 24.28 -13.41
C TRP A 528 24.21 24.04 -11.99
N ARG A 529 24.49 22.78 -11.64
CA ARG A 529 25.26 22.47 -10.44
C ARG A 529 26.73 22.44 -10.80
N VAL A 530 27.55 23.13 -10.02
CA VAL A 530 29.01 23.04 -10.03
C VAL A 530 29.42 22.49 -8.66
N THR A 531 30.01 21.30 -8.63
CA THR A 531 30.51 20.66 -7.41
C THR A 531 31.96 20.32 -7.60
N TYR A 532 32.82 20.75 -6.69
CA TYR A 532 34.22 20.33 -6.64
C TYR A 532 34.60 19.92 -5.22
N GLY A 533 35.55 19.00 -5.12
CA GLY A 533 36.25 18.73 -3.88
C GLY A 533 37.54 19.52 -3.86
N ASP A 534 37.84 20.20 -2.75
CA ASP A 534 39.14 20.86 -2.62
C ASP A 534 40.22 19.82 -2.23
N PRO A 535 41.36 19.78 -2.94
CA PRO A 535 42.48 18.90 -2.58
C PRO A 535 43.15 19.30 -1.27
N VAL A 536 43.05 20.58 -0.86
CA VAL A 536 43.59 21.05 0.41
C VAL A 536 42.57 20.71 1.51
N THR A 537 43.06 20.15 2.61
CA THR A 537 42.22 19.64 3.70
C THR A 537 42.41 20.45 4.97
N GLY A 538 41.41 20.47 5.85
CA GLY A 538 41.52 21.09 7.18
C GLY A 538 41.36 22.62 7.21
N LEU A 539 40.95 23.25 6.10
CA LEU A 539 40.64 24.68 6.06
C LEU A 539 39.26 25.00 6.69
N THR A 540 39.04 26.26 7.04
CA THR A 540 37.70 26.76 7.41
C THR A 540 36.81 26.92 6.18
N ASP A 541 35.49 27.05 6.39
CA ASP A 541 34.55 27.25 5.29
C ASP A 541 34.83 28.55 4.52
N GLU A 542 35.25 29.62 5.21
CA GLU A 542 35.65 30.90 4.61
C GLU A 542 36.89 30.75 3.72
N GLU A 543 37.88 29.98 4.17
CA GLU A 543 39.12 29.72 3.42
C GLU A 543 38.85 28.89 2.16
N TYR A 544 37.97 27.87 2.24
CA TYR A 544 37.50 27.16 1.04
C TYR A 544 36.78 28.10 0.07
N LEU A 545 35.91 28.97 0.59
CA LEU A 545 35.18 29.94 -0.24
C LEU A 545 36.07 31.00 -0.88
N ALA A 546 37.23 31.32 -0.29
CA ALA A 546 38.23 32.20 -0.87
C ALA A 546 38.97 31.56 -2.06
N ARG A 547 39.10 30.23 -2.09
CA ARG A 547 39.73 29.46 -3.18
C ARG A 547 38.80 29.24 -4.38
N ARG A 548 37.49 29.40 -4.18
CA ARG A 548 36.45 29.21 -5.19
C ARG A 548 36.70 29.91 -6.53
N PRO A 549 37.15 31.19 -6.62
CA PRO A 549 37.39 31.82 -7.92
C PRO A 549 38.39 31.05 -8.79
N ALA A 550 39.44 30.47 -8.19
CA ALA A 550 40.42 29.67 -8.92
C ALA A 550 39.80 28.38 -9.48
N HIS A 551 39.04 27.65 -8.66
CA HIS A 551 38.29 26.47 -9.10
C HIS A 551 37.31 26.79 -10.22
N MET A 552 36.53 27.88 -10.08
CA MET A 552 35.56 28.29 -11.09
C MET A 552 36.25 28.68 -12.40
N LYS A 553 37.38 29.39 -12.35
CA LYS A 553 38.15 29.77 -13.53
C LYS A 553 38.79 28.57 -14.22
N ALA A 554 39.24 27.56 -13.48
CA ALA A 554 39.78 26.33 -14.05
C ALA A 554 38.68 25.45 -14.68
N MET A 555 37.62 25.16 -13.94
CA MET A 555 36.63 24.15 -14.32
C MET A 555 35.59 24.61 -15.32
N LEU A 556 35.22 25.90 -15.33
CA LEU A 556 34.20 26.40 -16.24
C LEU A 556 34.78 26.64 -17.65
N PRO A 557 34.04 26.26 -18.70
CA PRO A 557 34.51 26.46 -20.06
C PRO A 557 34.66 27.96 -20.35
N GLY A 558 35.76 28.35 -21.02
CA GLY A 558 36.05 29.75 -21.32
C GLY A 558 36.71 30.54 -20.19
N HIS A 559 37.07 29.89 -19.08
CA HIS A 559 37.84 30.46 -17.97
C HIS A 559 37.32 31.81 -17.42
N PRO A 560 36.02 31.88 -17.06
CA PRO A 560 35.39 33.13 -16.68
C PRO A 560 35.95 33.71 -15.37
N ASP A 561 36.00 35.04 -15.32
CA ASP A 561 36.20 35.79 -14.08
C ASP A 561 34.88 35.86 -13.27
N PRO A 562 34.92 36.11 -11.95
CA PRO A 562 33.74 36.04 -11.07
C PRO A 562 32.53 36.88 -11.48
N GLY A 563 32.72 37.97 -12.23
CA GLY A 563 31.63 38.80 -12.73
C GLY A 563 30.84 38.21 -13.90
N GLN A 564 31.30 37.10 -14.48
CA GLN A 564 30.70 36.49 -15.69
C GLN A 564 29.75 35.33 -15.39
N TYR A 565 29.60 34.93 -14.12
CA TYR A 565 28.65 33.92 -13.67
C TYR A 565 27.92 34.39 -12.41
N ARG A 566 26.73 33.86 -12.14
CA ARG A 566 25.96 34.13 -10.92
C ARG A 566 25.78 32.86 -10.10
N ILE A 567 26.19 32.90 -8.83
CA ILE A 567 25.96 31.81 -7.88
C ILE A 567 24.63 32.08 -7.17
N GLU A 568 23.68 31.17 -7.33
CA GLU A 568 22.36 31.23 -6.68
C GLU A 568 22.40 30.67 -5.25
N GLN A 569 23.18 29.61 -5.06
CA GLN A 569 23.28 28.92 -3.77
C GLN A 569 24.66 28.27 -3.65
N THR A 570 25.22 28.28 -2.44
CA THR A 570 26.42 27.52 -2.07
C THR A 570 26.13 26.69 -0.82
N ASN A 571 26.58 25.44 -0.81
CA ASN A 571 26.62 24.63 0.39
C ASN A 571 27.97 23.89 0.48
N LEU A 572 28.49 23.75 1.70
CA LEU A 572 29.72 23.01 1.96
C LEU A 572 29.40 21.77 2.78
N TYR A 573 29.99 20.64 2.40
CA TYR A 573 29.73 19.36 3.06
C TYR A 573 31.00 18.55 3.23
N ASN A 574 31.05 17.80 4.33
CA ASN A 574 31.91 16.65 4.43
C ASN A 574 31.22 15.48 3.71
N ILE A 575 32.02 14.63 3.10
CA ILE A 575 31.54 13.43 2.41
C ILE A 575 31.93 12.18 3.17
N HIS A 576 31.06 11.20 3.15
CA HIS A 576 31.17 9.99 3.94
C HIS A 576 30.89 8.77 3.08
N ASN A 577 31.54 7.66 3.42
CA ASN A 577 31.22 6.34 2.94
C ASN A 577 31.06 5.46 4.18
N ARG A 578 29.81 5.23 4.60
CA ARG A 578 29.46 4.56 5.86
C ARG A 578 28.26 3.66 5.68
N CYS A 579 28.22 2.57 6.44
CA CYS A 579 27.16 1.57 6.41
C CYS A 579 27.00 0.97 7.80
N VAL A 580 25.77 0.89 8.30
CA VAL A 580 25.49 0.22 9.59
C VAL A 580 25.78 -1.27 9.52
N GLU A 581 25.92 -1.92 10.67
CA GLU A 581 26.23 -3.36 10.77
C GLU A 581 25.04 -4.24 10.36
N SER A 582 23.81 -3.77 10.58
CA SER A 582 22.59 -4.42 10.11
C SER A 582 21.54 -3.38 9.72
N PHE A 583 20.75 -3.68 8.68
CA PHE A 583 19.63 -2.83 8.27
C PHE A 583 18.34 -3.19 9.03
N LYS A 584 18.35 -4.23 9.86
CA LYS A 584 17.21 -4.63 10.71
C LYS A 584 17.71 -5.05 12.10
N VAL A 585 17.03 -4.57 13.13
CA VAL A 585 17.19 -4.97 14.52
C VAL A 585 15.79 -5.22 15.07
N GLY A 586 15.41 -6.49 15.20
CA GLY A 586 14.04 -6.89 15.56
C GLY A 586 13.02 -6.28 14.59
N ARG A 587 12.14 -5.43 15.10
CA ARG A 587 11.05 -4.72 14.42
C ARG A 587 11.44 -3.32 13.91
N ALA A 588 12.68 -2.89 14.10
CA ALA A 588 13.20 -1.64 13.55
C ALA A 588 14.08 -1.91 12.31
N ILE A 589 13.75 -1.25 11.20
CA ILE A 589 14.40 -1.42 9.89
C ILE A 589 14.94 -0.06 9.43
N LEU A 590 16.07 -0.02 8.73
CA LEU A 590 16.69 1.19 8.18
C LEU A 590 16.75 1.12 6.65
N ALA A 591 16.50 2.24 5.98
CA ALA A 591 16.61 2.36 4.53
C ALA A 591 17.25 3.70 4.10
N GLY A 592 17.92 3.71 2.94
CA GLY A 592 18.57 4.90 2.39
C GLY A 592 19.62 5.49 3.33
N ASP A 593 19.70 6.82 3.38
CA ASP A 593 20.68 7.58 4.16
C ASP A 593 20.67 7.27 5.67
N ALA A 594 19.58 6.70 6.20
CA ALA A 594 19.52 6.23 7.59
C ALA A 594 20.39 4.98 7.80
N ALA A 595 20.51 4.12 6.79
CA ALA A 595 21.28 2.87 6.82
C ALA A 595 22.71 3.03 6.28
N HIS A 596 22.89 3.81 5.22
CA HIS A 596 24.18 3.97 4.55
C HIS A 596 24.30 5.32 3.84
N VAL A 597 25.51 5.83 3.73
CA VAL A 597 25.81 7.05 2.97
C VAL A 597 27.05 6.82 2.13
N CYS A 598 27.09 7.39 0.92
CA CYS A 598 28.27 7.37 0.06
C CYS A 598 28.54 8.75 -0.53
N ASN A 599 29.79 8.98 -0.95
CA ASN A 599 30.15 10.16 -1.72
C ASN A 599 29.29 10.26 -3.01
N PRO A 600 29.04 11.49 -3.51
CA PRO A 600 28.11 11.70 -4.61
C PRO A 600 28.72 11.37 -5.99
N MET A 601 30.02 11.05 -6.09
CA MET A 601 30.66 10.76 -7.37
C MET A 601 30.21 9.40 -7.90
N GLY A 602 29.38 9.44 -8.95
CA GLY A 602 28.69 8.26 -9.50
C GLY A 602 27.18 8.23 -9.26
N GLY A 603 26.62 9.15 -8.47
CA GLY A 603 25.17 9.31 -8.34
C GLY A 603 24.44 8.17 -7.64
N TYR A 604 25.12 7.41 -6.78
CA TYR A 604 24.52 6.22 -6.16
C TYR A 604 23.57 6.52 -4.99
N GLY A 605 23.85 7.50 -4.12
CA GLY A 605 23.14 7.67 -2.84
C GLY A 605 21.60 7.59 -2.94
N CYS A 606 20.97 8.53 -3.67
CA CYS A 606 19.51 8.51 -3.81
C CYS A 606 19.01 7.34 -4.69
N MET A 607 19.80 6.88 -5.66
CA MET A 607 19.43 5.73 -6.49
C MET A 607 19.31 4.45 -5.65
N THR A 608 20.28 4.21 -4.77
CA THR A 608 20.27 3.07 -3.85
C THR A 608 19.17 3.21 -2.81
N ALA A 609 18.90 4.42 -2.32
CA ALA A 609 17.81 4.67 -1.38
C ALA A 609 16.42 4.34 -1.98
N VAL A 610 16.21 4.62 -3.27
CA VAL A 610 14.99 4.23 -4.02
C VAL A 610 14.89 2.72 -4.16
N LEU A 611 16.00 2.04 -4.47
CA LEU A 611 16.04 0.59 -4.60
C LEU A 611 15.86 -0.12 -3.25
N ASP A 612 16.36 0.46 -2.16
CA ASP A 612 16.16 -0.06 -0.81
C ASP A 612 14.67 -0.09 -0.47
N VAL A 613 13.96 1.04 -0.61
CA VAL A 613 12.54 1.07 -0.27
C VAL A 613 11.67 0.32 -1.28
N GLY A 614 12.10 0.23 -2.54
CA GLY A 614 11.50 -0.66 -3.52
C GLY A 614 11.55 -2.12 -3.06
N GLY A 615 12.72 -2.61 -2.68
CA GLY A 615 12.88 -3.98 -2.17
C GLY A 615 12.20 -4.21 -0.82
N LEU A 616 12.25 -3.24 0.09
CA LEU A 616 11.58 -3.32 1.38
C LEU A 616 10.05 -3.39 1.23
N ALA A 617 9.48 -2.62 0.29
CA ALA A 617 8.06 -2.71 -0.04
C ALA A 617 7.69 -4.13 -0.49
N ASP A 618 8.49 -4.74 -1.39
CA ASP A 618 8.25 -6.13 -1.82
C ASP A 618 8.28 -7.10 -0.64
N CYS A 619 9.22 -6.92 0.30
CA CYS A 619 9.29 -7.77 1.50
C CYS A 619 8.06 -7.61 2.41
N PHE A 620 7.62 -6.37 2.68
CA PHE A 620 6.40 -6.13 3.45
C PHE A 620 5.14 -6.62 2.75
N ILE A 621 5.04 -6.48 1.42
CA ILE A 621 3.94 -7.01 0.62
C ILE A 621 3.91 -8.53 0.73
N GLY A 622 5.07 -9.18 0.54
CA GLY A 622 5.19 -10.62 0.67
C GLY A 622 4.74 -11.13 2.03
N TYR A 623 5.23 -10.49 3.09
CA TYR A 623 4.88 -10.84 4.47
C TYR A 623 3.39 -10.58 4.78
N TYR A 624 2.89 -9.39 4.47
CA TYR A 624 1.52 -8.99 4.78
C TYR A 624 0.47 -9.88 4.09
N HIS A 625 0.72 -10.25 2.83
CA HIS A 625 -0.19 -11.09 2.05
C HIS A 625 0.05 -12.59 2.23
N GLY A 626 0.94 -12.99 3.15
CA GLY A 626 1.24 -14.41 3.42
C GLY A 626 1.99 -15.13 2.29
N LEU A 627 2.56 -14.38 1.34
CA LEU A 627 3.35 -14.90 0.23
C LEU A 627 4.78 -15.25 0.66
N ALA A 628 5.26 -14.70 1.78
CA ALA A 628 6.55 -15.01 2.37
C ALA A 628 6.44 -14.96 3.91
N ASP A 629 7.31 -15.70 4.60
CA ASP A 629 7.42 -15.61 6.05
C ASP A 629 8.15 -14.32 6.46
N GLU A 630 8.13 -13.99 7.76
CA GLU A 630 8.70 -12.74 8.31
C GLU A 630 10.23 -12.63 8.05
N ASP A 631 10.91 -13.75 7.83
CA ASP A 631 12.35 -13.83 7.55
C ASP A 631 12.76 -13.13 6.23
N ILE A 632 11.81 -12.85 5.34
CA ILE A 632 12.06 -12.03 4.14
C ILE A 632 12.53 -10.62 4.50
N LEU A 633 12.14 -10.09 5.67
CA LEU A 633 12.61 -8.80 6.18
C LEU A 633 14.06 -8.86 6.67
N ASP A 634 14.51 -10.02 7.17
CA ASP A 634 15.93 -10.26 7.44
C ASP A 634 16.71 -10.41 6.13
N LYS A 635 16.09 -11.04 5.12
CA LYS A 635 16.68 -11.15 3.78
C LYS A 635 16.86 -9.78 3.11
N TYR A 636 15.91 -8.87 3.30
CA TYR A 636 16.06 -7.47 2.92
C TYR A 636 17.34 -6.87 3.51
N ALA A 637 17.51 -7.01 4.83
CA ALA A 637 18.62 -6.40 5.54
C ALA A 637 19.97 -6.95 5.08
N GLU A 638 20.07 -8.27 4.91
CA GLU A 638 21.25 -8.95 4.37
C GLU A 638 21.58 -8.45 2.96
N VAL A 639 20.63 -8.56 2.03
CA VAL A 639 20.87 -8.32 0.60
C VAL A 639 21.20 -6.86 0.32
N ARG A 640 20.44 -5.91 0.89
CA ARG A 640 20.67 -4.48 0.62
C ARG A 640 21.98 -3.99 1.22
N ARG A 641 22.32 -4.46 2.42
CA ARG A 641 23.62 -4.17 3.03
C ARG A 641 24.77 -4.75 2.21
N ASP A 642 24.65 -5.99 1.76
CA ASP A 642 25.65 -6.64 0.92
C ASP A 642 25.83 -5.92 -0.41
N ILE A 643 24.73 -5.49 -1.04
CA ILE A 643 24.79 -4.67 -2.26
C ILE A 643 25.56 -3.38 -2.01
N PHE A 644 25.30 -2.70 -0.89
CA PHE A 644 26.01 -1.48 -0.56
C PHE A 644 27.52 -1.73 -0.39
N VAL A 645 27.89 -2.63 0.52
CA VAL A 645 29.28 -2.88 0.92
C VAL A 645 30.10 -3.49 -0.23
N LYS A 646 29.52 -4.42 -1.00
CA LYS A 646 30.27 -5.14 -2.05
C LYS A 646 30.30 -4.40 -3.39
N TYR A 647 29.31 -3.54 -3.67
CA TYR A 647 29.18 -2.89 -4.97
C TYR A 647 29.14 -1.37 -4.89
N VAL A 648 28.21 -0.79 -4.13
CA VAL A 648 27.97 0.66 -4.15
C VAL A 648 29.16 1.43 -3.61
N ASP A 649 29.61 1.08 -2.41
CA ASP A 649 30.71 1.76 -1.72
C ASP A 649 32.02 1.65 -2.54
N PRO A 650 32.53 0.46 -2.91
CA PRO A 650 33.73 0.33 -3.73
C PRO A 650 33.64 1.03 -5.08
N ARG A 651 32.48 1.02 -5.75
CA ARG A 651 32.31 1.70 -7.04
C ARG A 651 32.26 3.22 -6.89
N SER A 652 31.61 3.73 -5.86
CA SER A 652 31.59 5.16 -5.56
C SER A 652 33.00 5.69 -5.29
N ILE A 653 33.82 4.96 -4.53
CA ILE A 653 35.23 5.29 -4.30
C ILE A 653 36.04 5.25 -5.60
N LYS A 654 35.86 4.22 -6.45
CA LYS A 654 36.51 4.17 -7.76
C LYS A 654 36.13 5.36 -8.65
N ASN A 655 34.86 5.77 -8.64
CA ASN A 655 34.39 6.92 -9.42
C ASN A 655 34.98 8.23 -8.89
N LEU A 656 35.10 8.38 -7.57
CA LEU A 656 35.78 9.52 -6.94
C LEU A 656 37.26 9.57 -7.34
N ASN A 657 37.99 8.47 -7.18
CA ASN A 657 39.42 8.40 -7.51
C ASN A 657 39.68 8.62 -9.01
N ARG A 658 38.75 8.18 -9.87
CA ARG A 658 38.82 8.44 -11.31
C ARG A 658 38.85 9.92 -11.63
N VAL A 659 38.05 10.73 -10.92
CA VAL A 659 38.01 12.17 -11.18
C VAL A 659 39.09 12.94 -10.42
N ALA A 660 39.42 12.51 -9.21
CA ALA A 660 40.25 13.26 -8.28
C ALA A 660 41.74 12.88 -8.27
N THR A 661 42.10 11.68 -8.71
CA THR A 661 43.47 11.14 -8.51
C THR A 661 44.11 10.59 -9.76
N SER A 662 43.35 10.38 -10.84
CA SER A 662 43.90 9.87 -12.09
C SER A 662 44.64 10.96 -12.83
N ASP A 663 45.72 10.62 -13.52
CA ASP A 663 46.42 11.56 -14.39
C ASP A 663 45.53 11.92 -15.58
N PRO A 664 45.11 13.20 -15.72
CA PRO A 664 44.16 13.61 -16.75
C PRO A 664 44.69 13.44 -18.18
N HIS A 665 45.99 13.27 -18.39
CA HIS A 665 46.60 13.07 -19.70
C HIS A 665 46.73 11.60 -20.11
N THR A 666 46.62 10.66 -19.17
CA THR A 666 46.77 9.22 -19.43
C THR A 666 45.58 8.39 -18.96
N VAL A 667 44.58 9.01 -18.30
CA VAL A 667 43.39 8.32 -17.78
C VAL A 667 42.57 7.63 -18.87
N LEU A 668 42.57 8.15 -20.10
CA LEU A 668 41.82 7.57 -21.22
C LEU A 668 42.32 6.16 -21.56
N GLU A 669 43.64 5.94 -21.48
CA GLU A 669 44.27 4.64 -21.73
C GLU A 669 44.34 3.75 -20.49
N THR A 670 44.47 4.36 -19.29
CA THR A 670 44.76 3.62 -18.06
C THR A 670 43.53 3.21 -17.26
N ASP A 671 42.40 3.92 -17.39
CA ASP A 671 41.17 3.56 -16.68
C ASP A 671 40.38 2.48 -17.41
N ARG A 672 40.18 1.34 -16.75
CA ARG A 672 39.46 0.19 -17.32
C ARG A 672 38.01 0.51 -17.73
N PHE A 673 37.32 1.38 -17.00
CA PHE A 673 35.95 1.76 -17.37
C PHE A 673 35.94 2.63 -18.62
N PHE A 674 36.91 3.53 -18.79
CA PHE A 674 37.06 4.29 -20.02
C PHE A 674 37.39 3.40 -21.22
N GLY A 675 38.21 2.37 -21.04
CA GLY A 675 38.40 1.32 -22.07
C GLY A 675 37.08 0.66 -22.49
N ILE A 676 36.26 0.24 -21.51
CA ILE A 676 34.91 -0.32 -21.80
C ILE A 676 34.04 0.68 -22.56
N LEU A 677 34.02 1.95 -22.16
CA LEU A 677 33.23 2.97 -22.86
C LEU A 677 33.73 3.21 -24.29
N LYS A 678 35.04 3.17 -24.52
CA LYS A 678 35.65 3.32 -25.85
C LYS A 678 35.25 2.19 -26.78
N ASP A 679 35.17 0.97 -26.27
CA ASP A 679 34.68 -0.20 -27.02
C ASP A 679 33.18 -0.05 -27.33
N LEU A 680 32.37 0.32 -26.33
CA LEU A 680 30.93 0.53 -26.50
C LEU A 680 30.59 1.67 -27.47
N GLN A 681 31.46 2.65 -27.63
CA GLN A 681 31.25 3.74 -28.60
C GLN A 681 31.40 3.29 -30.06
N GLN A 682 31.94 2.10 -30.33
CA GLN A 682 32.04 1.56 -31.69
C GLN A 682 30.70 1.02 -32.21
N ASP A 683 29.79 0.61 -31.32
CA ASP A 683 28.45 0.12 -31.67
C ASP A 683 27.36 0.76 -30.80
N LYS A 684 26.46 1.50 -31.45
CA LYS A 684 25.32 2.17 -30.78
C LYS A 684 24.38 1.18 -30.11
N ASN A 685 24.22 -0.03 -30.64
CA ASN A 685 23.39 -1.06 -30.04
C ASN A 685 23.99 -1.58 -28.74
N ASP A 686 25.30 -1.78 -28.70
CA ASP A 686 26.01 -2.19 -27.49
C ASP A 686 25.96 -1.10 -26.41
N MET A 687 26.15 0.17 -26.79
CA MET A 687 25.96 1.29 -25.88
C MET A 687 24.53 1.34 -25.34
N ARG A 688 23.52 1.19 -26.21
CA ARG A 688 22.10 1.14 -25.80
C ARG A 688 21.84 0.00 -24.82
N ALA A 689 22.33 -1.20 -25.11
CA ALA A 689 22.19 -2.37 -24.24
C ALA A 689 22.88 -2.13 -22.88
N PHE A 690 24.07 -1.53 -22.89
CA PHE A 690 24.79 -1.19 -21.67
C PHE A 690 24.03 -0.19 -20.79
N LEU A 691 23.36 0.80 -21.39
CA LEU A 691 22.59 1.83 -20.68
C LEU A 691 21.30 1.28 -20.04
N LEU A 692 20.66 0.27 -20.65
CA LEU A 692 19.37 -0.27 -20.21
C LEU A 692 19.45 -1.56 -19.39
N LYS A 693 20.66 -2.16 -19.30
CA LYS A 693 20.85 -3.42 -18.59
C LYS A 693 20.38 -3.36 -17.14
N VAL A 694 19.92 -4.50 -16.62
CA VAL A 694 19.70 -4.68 -15.19
C VAL A 694 21.03 -4.46 -14.46
N SER A 695 21.03 -3.52 -13.54
CA SER A 695 22.20 -3.14 -12.77
C SER A 695 22.46 -4.14 -11.65
N SER A 696 23.73 -4.35 -11.31
CA SER A 696 24.11 -5.26 -10.22
C SER A 696 23.74 -4.75 -8.82
N ILE A 697 23.07 -3.61 -8.71
CA ILE A 697 22.51 -3.06 -7.46
C ILE A 697 21.00 -3.27 -7.36
N GLU A 698 20.37 -3.81 -8.41
CA GLU A 698 18.98 -4.27 -8.41
C GLU A 698 18.91 -5.68 -7.81
N TYR A 699 17.82 -5.97 -7.12
CA TYR A 699 17.53 -7.30 -6.60
C TYR A 699 16.03 -7.49 -6.53
N ASP A 700 15.55 -8.60 -7.09
CA ASP A 700 14.15 -9.00 -7.01
C ASP A 700 13.91 -9.82 -5.73
N PHE A 701 13.15 -9.26 -4.80
CA PHE A 701 12.76 -9.92 -3.55
C PHE A 701 11.55 -10.86 -3.74
N THR A 702 10.76 -10.68 -4.79
CA THR A 702 9.56 -11.49 -5.04
C THR A 702 9.89 -12.94 -5.37
N LYS A 703 11.11 -13.22 -5.83
CA LYS A 703 11.60 -14.60 -6.00
C LYS A 703 11.69 -15.42 -4.71
N HIS A 704 11.63 -14.75 -3.55
CA HIS A 704 11.58 -15.41 -2.24
C HIS A 704 10.15 -15.70 -1.80
N TYR A 705 9.14 -15.39 -2.62
CA TYR A 705 7.76 -15.77 -2.33
C TYR A 705 7.57 -17.28 -2.50
N ASN A 706 6.70 -17.84 -1.67
CA ASN A 706 6.34 -19.25 -1.65
C ASN A 706 5.66 -19.66 -2.96
N SER A 707 6.28 -20.60 -3.69
CA SER A 707 5.86 -21.03 -5.04
C SER A 707 4.46 -21.67 -5.11
N ASN A 708 3.88 -22.08 -3.98
CA ASN A 708 2.59 -22.77 -3.90
C ASN A 708 1.37 -21.84 -3.76
N GLN A 709 1.56 -20.51 -3.78
CA GLN A 709 0.46 -19.54 -3.66
C GLN A 709 0.21 -18.69 -4.92
N ASN A 710 0.80 -19.08 -6.06
CA ASN A 710 0.72 -18.39 -7.36
C ASN A 710 -0.69 -18.32 -8.01
N GLY A 711 -1.76 -18.69 -7.29
CA GLY A 711 -3.15 -18.56 -7.75
C GLY A 711 -3.78 -17.19 -7.48
N VAL A 712 -3.15 -16.33 -6.69
CA VAL A 712 -3.67 -14.98 -6.37
C VAL A 712 -2.83 -13.95 -7.11
N ILE A 713 -3.17 -13.70 -8.37
CA ILE A 713 -2.72 -12.49 -9.08
C ILE A 713 -3.53 -11.33 -8.50
N LEU A 714 -2.86 -10.45 -7.72
CA LEU A 714 -3.39 -9.19 -7.17
C LEU A 714 -3.40 -8.06 -8.20
#